data_AF-A0A3D2JAQ5-F1
#
_entry.id   AF-A0A3D2JAQ5-F1
#
_cell.length_a   1.000
_cell.length_b   1.000
_cell.length_c   1.000
_cell.angle_alpha   90.00
_cell.angle_beta   90.00
_cell.angle_gamma   90.00
#
_symmetry.space_group_name_H-M   'P 1'
#
loop_
_entity.id
_entity.type
_entity.pdbx_description
1 polymer ?
#
loop_
_entity_poly.entity_id
_entity_poly.type
_entity_poly.pdbx_seq_one_letter_code
_entity_poly.pdbx_strand_id
1 'polypeptide(L)'
;MPVALQRLRATDIIRMAGLAAASQGQEYYRAGAVQQTQRQGGRIAGIVYIPQPVNGTVQTARTTQTPLRRVSPLPDTMGDTRSCPVEVDVDSPTAWSSRCACGHNTLQLSISNGTESIAQSQPLCVHAAALLYQWLARPMSFSTDAAPLTITPTHFIPEESEQREQGRERARTTMNFLSQHTINTANVNITHRGPIPLNNVEDILTQVGLSDLRGLAREYDIPTNGLTKQELTDAILHEMHQPDVVRRVAASLEKPQRQLLAALSLAGGTMMDEDLRGLFERFKLGQPNQLQATLSALQNKGLLFRTSVNSSPHQRIGLSGVLLDIGWHVPEEVRSALHVMAPITRYDIEEHEDEIYTTQHADSELLLTTLLLAARCIEEHRFSDADVKADIASTASAALRPPGTSTGDGSIALPPLSDMPSQAILKKLHDSTLRPIPILSFALRLLRLADILHNESKEPQAAILPDVAQLLLGPDRLEVLRGLFSLWLTQAPYEELYELQTQGLRVRVRGTSQNQPLLRSGELEAENIEARQSLIALLAQTPVGQWIHVNAFARFLYRIDPLFLQKRQRIYSTPHWWIEQEAEHPLHPTQLNDWLKAELHYFTNLLRGPLHWWGICDLAFSHDGQVLAFRLTPLARWLLHGTIPQELIDENTATTHAQSLKIVDTQTVYAHCASENWSSIAILERFTAIAGVRDGQLRYLVTPEALAYAISHGSRPEPLLHLLSTIVQNTQHTHSELLAQLERWLAHYGRTRIYTGVTLVETADPVVMRELSATTSLDTQIVQSIHPTLSLVDKVGAEQVIEELKRRGQAPLLHAEDIHGTH
;
A
#
# COMPACT_ATOMS: atom_id res chain seq x y z
N MET A 1 -28.37 -7.98 7.34
CA MET A 1 -27.06 -8.35 6.75
C MET A 1 -25.99 -8.22 7.83
N PRO A 2 -24.96 -9.09 7.91
CA PRO A 2 -23.87 -8.90 8.85
C PRO A 2 -23.11 -7.61 8.56
N VAL A 3 -22.72 -6.90 9.62
CA VAL A 3 -22.07 -5.59 9.57
C VAL A 3 -20.74 -5.64 8.79
N ALA A 4 -20.02 -6.75 8.86
CA ALA A 4 -18.72 -6.92 8.20
C ALA A 4 -18.83 -6.88 6.66
N LEU A 5 -19.76 -7.63 6.07
CA LEU A 5 -19.99 -7.65 4.62
C LEU A 5 -20.58 -6.33 4.07
N GLN A 6 -21.29 -5.56 4.90
CA GLN A 6 -21.82 -4.24 4.53
C GLN A 6 -20.74 -3.14 4.51
N ARG A 7 -19.68 -3.31 5.30
CA ARG A 7 -18.58 -2.35 5.42
C ARG A 7 -17.39 -2.68 4.53
N LEU A 8 -17.44 -3.82 3.84
CA LEU A 8 -16.39 -4.28 2.95
C LEU A 8 -16.19 -3.26 1.80
N ARG A 9 -14.95 -2.89 1.53
CA ARG A 9 -14.53 -2.02 0.42
C ARG A 9 -13.54 -2.73 -0.48
N ALA A 10 -13.31 -2.19 -1.68
CA ALA A 10 -12.30 -2.71 -2.61
C ALA A 10 -10.89 -2.74 -1.98
N THR A 11 -10.59 -1.74 -1.13
CA THR A 11 -9.34 -1.66 -0.36
C THR A 11 -9.17 -2.82 0.63
N ASP A 12 -10.27 -3.31 1.21
CA ASP A 12 -10.22 -4.48 2.10
C ASP A 12 -9.86 -5.73 1.31
N ILE A 13 -10.38 -5.89 0.08
CA ILE A 13 -10.03 -7.02 -0.80
C ILE A 13 -8.54 -6.97 -1.18
N ILE A 14 -8.02 -5.79 -1.52
CA ILE A 14 -6.60 -5.59 -1.81
C ILE A 14 -5.74 -5.93 -0.59
N ARG A 15 -6.18 -5.56 0.62
CA ARG A 15 -5.48 -5.92 1.86
C ARG A 15 -5.54 -7.42 2.14
N MET A 16 -6.68 -8.06 1.90
CA MET A 16 -6.89 -9.48 2.18
C MET A 16 -6.18 -10.40 1.16
N ALA A 17 -6.12 -10.02 -0.12
CA ALA A 17 -5.56 -10.83 -1.20
C ALA A 17 -4.14 -10.42 -1.64
N GLY A 18 -3.71 -9.20 -1.34
CA GLY A 18 -2.56 -8.56 -1.98
C GLY A 18 -2.89 -8.03 -3.37
N LEU A 19 -2.17 -7.00 -3.80
CA LEU A 19 -2.47 -6.23 -5.02
C LEU A 19 -2.53 -7.09 -6.30
N ALA A 20 -1.59 -8.03 -6.46
CA ALA A 20 -1.54 -8.89 -7.64
C ALA A 20 -2.77 -9.82 -7.74
N ALA A 21 -3.16 -10.46 -6.64
CA ALA A 21 -4.31 -11.36 -6.63
C ALA A 21 -5.65 -10.61 -6.66
N ALA A 22 -5.71 -9.42 -6.05
CA ALA A 22 -6.87 -8.54 -6.12
C ALA A 22 -7.08 -8.01 -7.55
N SER A 23 -6.03 -7.54 -8.22
CA SER A 23 -6.09 -7.07 -9.61
C SER A 23 -6.58 -8.18 -10.55
N GLN A 24 -5.96 -9.36 -10.48
CA GLN A 24 -6.37 -10.50 -11.30
C GLN A 24 -7.78 -11.00 -10.94
N GLY A 25 -8.17 -10.93 -9.66
CA GLY A 25 -9.53 -11.25 -9.23
C GLY A 25 -10.57 -10.26 -9.76
N GLN A 26 -10.20 -8.98 -9.86
CA GLN A 26 -11.03 -7.94 -10.46
C GLN A 26 -11.20 -8.16 -11.97
N GLU A 27 -10.17 -8.65 -12.66
CA GLU A 27 -10.26 -9.05 -14.07
C GLU A 27 -11.23 -10.23 -14.25
N TYR A 28 -11.16 -11.26 -13.40
CA TYR A 28 -12.11 -12.38 -13.42
C TYR A 28 -13.55 -11.93 -13.14
N TYR A 29 -13.74 -11.01 -12.19
CA TYR A 29 -15.04 -10.38 -11.98
C TYR A 29 -15.53 -9.63 -13.23
N ARG A 30 -14.69 -8.78 -13.84
CA ARG A 30 -15.04 -8.01 -15.05
C ARG A 30 -15.36 -8.90 -16.25
N ALA A 31 -14.70 -10.06 -16.34
CA ALA A 31 -14.95 -11.07 -17.37
C ALA A 31 -16.24 -11.88 -17.14
N GLY A 32 -16.95 -11.66 -16.02
CA GLY A 32 -18.15 -12.44 -15.67
C GLY A 32 -17.85 -13.89 -15.28
N ALA A 33 -16.62 -14.16 -14.81
CA ALA A 33 -16.16 -15.50 -14.47
C ALA A 33 -16.80 -16.08 -13.20
N VAL A 34 -17.42 -15.26 -12.36
CA VAL A 34 -18.04 -15.67 -11.09
C VAL A 34 -19.50 -16.02 -11.29
N GLN A 35 -19.90 -17.25 -10.96
CA GLN A 35 -21.28 -17.73 -11.07
C GLN A 35 -21.69 -18.58 -9.87
N GLN A 36 -22.97 -18.93 -9.78
CA GLN A 36 -23.55 -19.75 -8.71
C GLN A 36 -23.25 -19.20 -7.31
N THR A 37 -23.42 -17.89 -7.16
CA THR A 37 -23.12 -17.15 -5.94
C THR A 37 -24.18 -17.39 -4.86
N GLN A 38 -23.75 -17.83 -3.68
CA GLN A 38 -24.60 -18.12 -2.53
C GLN A 38 -24.09 -17.39 -1.29
N ARG A 39 -24.99 -17.07 -0.36
CA ARG A 39 -24.62 -16.42 0.90
C ARG A 39 -25.36 -17.02 2.09
N GLN A 40 -24.62 -17.24 3.17
CA GLN A 40 -25.15 -17.62 4.47
C GLN A 40 -24.50 -16.77 5.57
N GLY A 41 -25.20 -15.75 6.07
CA GLY A 41 -24.65 -14.85 7.07
C GLY A 41 -23.46 -14.04 6.54
N GLY A 42 -22.31 -14.14 7.24
CA GLY A 42 -21.01 -13.53 6.89
C GLY A 42 -20.23 -14.30 5.82
N ARG A 43 -20.70 -15.49 5.46
CA ARG A 43 -20.09 -16.37 4.47
C ARG A 43 -20.70 -16.16 3.08
N ILE A 44 -19.84 -16.02 2.09
CA ILE A 44 -20.19 -16.01 0.66
C ILE A 44 -19.49 -17.17 -0.05
N ALA A 45 -20.16 -17.78 -1.02
CA ALA A 45 -19.66 -18.90 -1.82
C ALA A 45 -19.98 -18.70 -3.30
N GLY A 46 -19.20 -19.30 -4.19
CA GLY A 46 -19.45 -19.28 -5.64
C GLY A 46 -18.44 -20.10 -6.43
N ILE A 47 -18.65 -20.20 -7.74
CA ILE A 47 -17.75 -20.89 -8.68
C ILE A 47 -17.11 -19.86 -9.61
N VAL A 48 -15.78 -19.90 -9.72
CA VAL A 48 -15.01 -19.05 -10.64
C VAL A 48 -14.51 -19.88 -11.82
N TYR A 49 -14.88 -19.49 -13.03
CA TYR A 49 -14.54 -20.17 -14.28
C TYR A 49 -13.33 -19.51 -14.96
N ILE A 50 -12.25 -20.26 -15.17
CA ILE A 50 -11.01 -19.73 -15.75
C ILE A 50 -10.83 -20.26 -17.17
N PRO A 51 -10.63 -19.39 -18.18
CA PRO A 51 -10.22 -19.83 -19.51
C PRO A 51 -8.76 -20.33 -19.46
N GLN A 52 -8.49 -21.57 -19.88
CA GLN A 52 -7.11 -22.07 -19.98
C GLN A 52 -6.34 -21.33 -21.09
N PRO A 53 -5.08 -20.91 -20.86
CA PRO A 53 -4.18 -20.63 -21.96
C PRO A 53 -3.84 -21.95 -22.66
N VAL A 54 -4.14 -22.04 -23.96
CA VAL A 54 -3.71 -23.18 -24.80
C VAL A 54 -2.18 -23.21 -24.78
N ASN A 55 -1.60 -24.26 -24.19
CA ASN A 55 -0.16 -24.54 -24.29
C ASN A 55 0.20 -24.87 -25.75
N GLY A 56 0.47 -23.83 -26.54
CA GLY A 56 0.98 -23.94 -27.89
C GLY A 56 2.45 -23.53 -27.95
N THR A 57 3.33 -24.53 -28.08
CA THR A 57 4.71 -24.37 -28.55
C THR A 57 4.76 -23.44 -29.77
N VAL A 58 5.44 -22.31 -29.64
CA VAL A 58 5.70 -21.37 -30.74
C VAL A 58 6.76 -21.96 -31.66
N GLN A 59 6.33 -22.52 -32.80
CA GLN A 59 7.17 -22.65 -33.98
C GLN A 59 6.92 -21.49 -34.93
N THR A 60 8.02 -20.95 -35.43
CA THR A 60 8.18 -19.82 -36.34
C THR A 60 7.63 -20.10 -37.74
N ALA A 61 6.75 -19.23 -38.29
CA ALA A 61 6.62 -19.05 -39.75
C ALA A 61 5.88 -17.75 -40.17
N ARG A 62 6.69 -16.85 -40.76
CA ARG A 62 6.48 -15.92 -41.89
C ARG A 62 5.06 -15.56 -42.40
N THR A 63 4.80 -14.25 -42.36
CA THR A 63 4.29 -13.33 -43.40
C THR A 63 3.42 -13.86 -44.56
N THR A 64 2.19 -13.33 -44.69
CA THR A 64 1.66 -12.69 -45.92
C THR A 64 0.35 -11.93 -45.64
N GLN A 65 0.21 -10.77 -46.30
CA GLN A 65 -0.91 -9.82 -46.21
C GLN A 65 -2.09 -10.23 -47.12
N THR A 66 -3.34 -9.95 -46.74
CA THR A 66 -4.41 -9.13 -47.44
C THR A 66 -5.85 -9.46 -46.98
N PRO A 67 -6.87 -8.57 -47.19
CA PRO A 67 -7.88 -8.24 -46.17
C PRO A 67 -9.34 -8.69 -46.47
N LEU A 68 -10.22 -8.38 -45.51
CA LEU A 68 -11.71 -8.36 -45.51
C LEU A 68 -12.42 -9.68 -45.16
N ARG A 69 -13.20 -9.68 -44.05
CA ARG A 69 -14.68 -9.55 -44.08
C ARG A 69 -15.28 -9.68 -42.66
N ARG A 70 -16.20 -8.77 -42.34
CA ARG A 70 -16.98 -8.69 -41.10
C ARG A 70 -18.07 -9.76 -41.10
N VAL A 71 -18.06 -10.69 -40.14
CA VAL A 71 -19.20 -11.55 -39.74
C VAL A 71 -19.11 -11.79 -38.22
N SER A 72 -20.17 -11.48 -37.48
CA SER A 72 -20.37 -11.84 -36.06
C SER A 72 -21.47 -12.92 -35.96
N PRO A 73 -21.76 -13.51 -34.79
CA PRO A 73 -21.26 -14.83 -34.40
C PRO A 73 -22.39 -15.85 -34.15
N LEU A 74 -22.05 -17.14 -34.12
CA LEU A 74 -22.81 -18.13 -33.33
C LEU A 74 -21.82 -19.08 -32.62
N PRO A 75 -22.13 -19.48 -31.38
CA PRO A 75 -21.24 -20.24 -30.50
C PRO A 75 -21.36 -21.73 -30.80
N ASP A 76 -20.25 -22.47 -30.68
CA ASP A 76 -20.21 -23.85 -30.16
C ASP A 76 -18.83 -24.44 -30.41
N THR A 77 -17.87 -24.04 -29.57
CA THR A 77 -16.68 -24.83 -29.24
C THR A 77 -16.31 -24.51 -27.80
N MET A 78 -16.82 -25.31 -26.87
CA MET A 78 -16.43 -25.26 -25.46
C MET A 78 -14.96 -25.64 -25.32
N GLY A 79 -14.09 -24.64 -25.11
CA GLY A 79 -12.77 -24.85 -24.55
C GLY A 79 -12.89 -25.23 -23.07
N ASP A 80 -12.11 -26.21 -22.63
CA ASP A 80 -12.05 -26.70 -21.25
C ASP A 80 -11.83 -25.55 -20.27
N THR A 81 -12.92 -25.13 -19.64
CA THR A 81 -12.92 -24.05 -18.64
C THR A 81 -12.74 -24.69 -17.27
N ARG A 82 -11.66 -24.35 -16.56
CA ARG A 82 -11.42 -24.88 -15.21
C ARG A 82 -12.33 -24.14 -14.23
N SER A 83 -13.22 -24.86 -13.55
CA SER A 83 -14.08 -24.30 -12.49
C SER A 83 -13.43 -24.46 -11.12
N CYS A 84 -13.30 -23.36 -10.37
CA CYS A 84 -12.80 -23.34 -9.00
C CYS A 84 -13.94 -22.98 -8.04
N PRO A 85 -14.46 -23.90 -7.20
CA PRO A 85 -15.35 -23.54 -6.10
C PRO A 85 -14.57 -22.77 -5.03
N VAL A 86 -15.19 -21.71 -4.51
CA VAL A 86 -14.62 -20.79 -3.53
C VAL A 86 -15.63 -20.44 -2.46
N GLU A 87 -15.19 -20.42 -1.21
CA GLU A 87 -15.92 -19.89 -0.06
C GLU A 87 -15.06 -18.87 0.67
N VAL A 88 -15.67 -17.78 1.13
CA VAL A 88 -15.04 -16.76 1.97
C VAL A 88 -15.97 -16.43 3.12
N ASP A 89 -15.46 -16.54 4.34
CA ASP A 89 -16.14 -16.11 5.57
C ASP A 89 -15.48 -14.82 6.06
N VAL A 90 -16.26 -13.74 6.14
CA VAL A 90 -15.77 -12.41 6.54
C VAL A 90 -16.37 -12.05 7.89
N ASP A 91 -15.57 -12.22 8.94
CA ASP A 91 -15.95 -11.87 10.32
C ASP A 91 -15.77 -10.38 10.59
N SER A 92 -14.70 -9.78 10.05
CA SER A 92 -14.43 -8.34 10.07
C SER A 92 -13.56 -7.94 8.87
N PRO A 93 -13.34 -6.64 8.60
CA PRO A 93 -12.40 -6.23 7.55
C PRO A 93 -10.99 -6.80 7.74
N THR A 94 -10.59 -7.10 9.00
CA THR A 94 -9.26 -7.59 9.38
C THR A 94 -9.22 -9.09 9.68
N ALA A 95 -10.35 -9.79 9.73
CA ALA A 95 -10.46 -11.21 10.07
C ALA A 95 -11.34 -11.95 9.06
N TRP A 96 -10.74 -12.90 8.35
CA TRP A 96 -11.41 -13.70 7.34
C TRP A 96 -10.88 -15.12 7.31
N SER A 97 -11.68 -16.04 6.76
CA SER A 97 -11.22 -17.36 6.34
C SER A 97 -11.67 -17.61 4.91
N SER A 98 -10.89 -18.36 4.13
CA SER A 98 -11.29 -18.73 2.77
C SER A 98 -10.95 -20.17 2.47
N ARG A 99 -11.79 -20.82 1.67
CA ARG A 99 -11.58 -22.17 1.14
C ARG A 99 -11.68 -22.09 -0.37
N CYS A 100 -10.63 -22.53 -1.06
CA CYS A 100 -10.62 -22.57 -2.51
C CYS A 100 -9.93 -23.84 -3.02
N ALA A 101 -10.48 -24.45 -4.07
CA ALA A 101 -9.92 -25.61 -4.73
C ALA A 101 -8.62 -25.35 -5.54
N CYS A 102 -8.08 -24.11 -5.55
CA CYS A 102 -6.88 -23.77 -6.30
C CYS A 102 -5.55 -24.17 -5.62
N GLY A 103 -5.60 -24.86 -4.48
CA GLY A 103 -4.42 -25.40 -3.78
C GLY A 103 -3.61 -24.37 -2.97
N HIS A 104 -3.96 -23.09 -3.00
CA HIS A 104 -3.26 -22.05 -2.24
C HIS A 104 -3.63 -21.99 -0.74
N ASN A 105 -4.67 -22.72 -0.30
CA ASN A 105 -5.18 -22.71 1.09
C ASN A 105 -5.20 -24.11 1.77
N THR A 106 -4.46 -25.10 1.26
CA THR A 106 -4.54 -26.48 1.77
C THR A 106 -3.19 -27.00 2.24
N LEU A 107 -2.71 -26.51 3.38
CA LEU A 107 -1.91 -27.32 4.30
C LEU A 107 -2.86 -27.80 5.40
N GLN A 108 -3.27 -29.06 5.29
CA GLN A 108 -4.17 -29.72 6.21
C GLN A 108 -3.42 -30.00 7.51
N LEU A 109 -3.81 -29.32 8.60
CA LEU A 109 -3.40 -29.65 9.97
C LEU A 109 -3.80 -31.10 10.28
N SER A 110 -2.80 -31.97 10.46
CA SER A 110 -2.94 -33.19 11.24
C SER A 110 -3.10 -32.80 12.71
N ILE A 111 -4.24 -33.16 13.30
CA ILE A 111 -4.57 -32.88 14.69
C ILE A 111 -3.66 -33.74 15.60
N SER A 112 -2.82 -33.10 16.40
CA SER A 112 -2.28 -33.68 17.64
C SER A 112 -2.39 -32.65 18.77
N ASN A 113 -3.40 -32.87 19.61
CA ASN A 113 -3.62 -32.42 20.98
C ASN A 113 -2.79 -31.22 21.50
N GLY A 114 -3.49 -30.09 21.69
CA GLY A 114 -3.46 -29.36 22.96
C GLY A 114 -2.32 -28.37 23.21
N THR A 115 -2.14 -27.38 22.33
CA THR A 115 -1.60 -26.04 22.67
C THR A 115 -2.10 -25.04 21.63
N GLU A 116 -2.68 -23.92 22.07
CA GLU A 116 -3.22 -22.86 21.19
C GLU A 116 -2.10 -22.20 20.38
N SER A 117 -1.94 -22.60 19.11
CA SER A 117 -1.07 -21.93 18.15
C SER A 117 -1.84 -20.86 17.37
N ILE A 118 -1.32 -19.63 17.37
CA ILE A 118 -1.84 -18.46 16.65
C ILE A 118 -1.88 -18.76 15.14
N ALA A 119 -3.08 -18.92 14.58
CA ALA A 119 -3.27 -19.11 13.14
C ALA A 119 -2.98 -17.80 12.39
N GLN A 120 -1.84 -17.75 11.70
CA GLN A 120 -1.52 -16.70 10.73
C GLN A 120 -2.47 -16.84 9.53
N SER A 121 -3.30 -15.83 9.28
CA SER A 121 -4.24 -15.81 8.14
C SER A 121 -3.47 -15.64 6.82
N GLN A 122 -3.45 -16.67 5.98
CA GLN A 122 -2.90 -16.60 4.62
C GLN A 122 -3.70 -15.62 3.73
N PRO A 123 -3.02 -14.95 2.77
CA PRO A 123 -3.68 -14.02 1.85
C PRO A 123 -4.69 -14.76 0.95
N LEU A 124 -5.81 -14.10 0.65
CA LEU A 124 -6.84 -14.62 -0.25
C LEU A 124 -6.27 -14.90 -1.64
N CYS A 125 -6.64 -16.04 -2.22
CA CYS A 125 -6.34 -16.33 -3.61
C CYS A 125 -7.14 -15.44 -4.59
N VAL A 126 -6.70 -15.40 -5.84
CA VAL A 126 -7.34 -14.67 -6.95
C VAL A 126 -8.84 -14.95 -7.07
N HIS A 127 -9.26 -16.20 -6.86
CA HIS A 127 -10.67 -16.61 -6.97
C HIS A 127 -11.52 -16.09 -5.81
N ALA A 128 -10.95 -16.02 -4.60
CA ALA A 128 -11.62 -15.44 -3.44
C ALA A 128 -11.75 -13.92 -3.58
N ALA A 129 -10.73 -13.25 -4.13
CA ALA A 129 -10.82 -11.84 -4.50
C ALA A 129 -11.92 -11.59 -5.54
N ALA A 130 -12.00 -12.41 -6.60
CA ALA A 130 -13.05 -12.30 -7.61
C ALA A 130 -14.47 -12.42 -7.02
N LEU A 131 -14.67 -13.38 -6.10
CA LEU A 131 -15.93 -13.58 -5.39
C LEU A 131 -16.31 -12.37 -4.52
N LEU A 132 -15.34 -11.76 -3.83
CA LEU A 132 -15.58 -10.56 -3.02
C LEU A 132 -15.86 -9.32 -3.89
N TYR A 133 -15.21 -9.17 -5.05
CA TYR A 133 -15.54 -8.10 -5.99
C TYR A 133 -16.94 -8.26 -6.57
N GLN A 134 -17.37 -9.49 -6.86
CA GLN A 134 -18.75 -9.80 -7.25
C GLN A 134 -19.74 -9.41 -6.13
N TRP A 135 -19.39 -9.66 -4.85
CA TRP A 135 -20.19 -9.21 -3.71
C TRP A 135 -20.28 -7.68 -3.62
N LEU A 136 -19.16 -6.96 -3.74
CA LEU A 136 -19.15 -5.49 -3.69
C LEU A 136 -20.01 -4.85 -4.78
N ALA A 137 -19.89 -5.36 -6.01
CA ALA A 137 -20.57 -4.75 -7.14
C ALA A 137 -22.04 -5.18 -7.27
N ARG A 138 -22.37 -6.42 -6.89
CA ARG A 138 -23.72 -6.98 -7.00
C ARG A 138 -24.08 -7.85 -5.79
N PRO A 139 -24.29 -7.26 -4.59
CA PRO A 139 -24.67 -8.02 -3.39
C PRO A 139 -25.95 -8.84 -3.58
N MET A 140 -26.87 -8.32 -4.40
CA MET A 140 -28.16 -8.95 -4.72
C MET A 140 -28.04 -10.20 -5.62
N SER A 141 -26.86 -10.45 -6.22
CA SER A 141 -26.62 -11.65 -7.03
C SER A 141 -26.37 -12.92 -6.20
N PHE A 142 -26.26 -12.79 -4.87
CA PHE A 142 -26.03 -13.91 -3.96
C PHE A 142 -27.34 -14.42 -3.38
N SER A 143 -27.72 -15.65 -3.73
CA SER A 143 -28.93 -16.29 -3.22
C SER A 143 -28.79 -16.66 -1.75
N THR A 144 -29.80 -16.34 -0.93
CA THR A 144 -29.85 -16.64 0.52
C THR A 144 -30.50 -17.99 0.85
N ASP A 145 -31.09 -18.67 -0.14
CA ASP A 145 -31.77 -19.96 0.00
C ASP A 145 -31.17 -21.00 -0.97
N ALA A 146 -30.44 -21.98 -0.42
CA ALA A 146 -30.38 -23.39 -0.85
C ALA A 146 -29.19 -24.12 -0.19
N ALA A 147 -29.29 -25.44 -0.10
CA ALA A 147 -28.39 -26.39 0.56
C ALA A 147 -26.87 -26.21 0.25
N PRO A 148 -25.97 -26.55 1.19
CA PRO A 148 -24.53 -26.35 1.03
C PRO A 148 -23.98 -27.04 -0.23
N LEU A 149 -23.20 -26.28 -1.02
CA LEU A 149 -22.40 -26.82 -2.12
C LEU A 149 -21.47 -27.91 -1.58
N THR A 150 -21.80 -29.17 -1.85
CA THR A 150 -20.99 -30.31 -1.43
C THR A 150 -19.76 -30.37 -2.33
N ILE A 151 -18.64 -29.82 -1.87
CA ILE A 151 -17.34 -30.01 -2.52
C ILE A 151 -17.00 -31.49 -2.37
N THR A 152 -17.25 -32.28 -3.41
CA THR A 152 -16.82 -33.69 -3.48
C THR A 152 -15.41 -33.71 -4.04
N PRO A 153 -14.37 -34.03 -3.24
CA PRO A 153 -13.10 -34.46 -3.80
C PRO A 153 -13.35 -35.79 -4.52
N THR A 154 -12.82 -35.91 -5.73
CA THR A 154 -12.88 -37.14 -6.53
C THR A 154 -12.31 -38.33 -5.75
N HIS A 155 -13.22 -39.24 -5.38
CA HIS A 155 -13.07 -40.65 -4.97
C HIS A 155 -11.64 -41.21 -4.74
N PHE A 156 -11.36 -41.56 -3.48
CA PHE A 156 -10.82 -42.87 -3.09
C PHE A 156 -11.55 -43.31 -1.80
N ILE A 157 -12.22 -44.47 -1.84
CA ILE A 157 -12.88 -45.23 -0.75
C ILE A 157 -12.26 -46.64 -0.83
N PRO A 158 -11.99 -47.44 0.23
CA PRO A 158 -12.79 -47.69 1.46
C PRO A 158 -11.92 -47.74 2.77
N GLU A 159 -12.37 -47.89 4.02
CA GLU A 159 -13.43 -48.71 4.65
C GLU A 159 -13.95 -48.10 5.98
N GLU A 160 -15.10 -48.64 6.39
CA GLU A 160 -15.98 -48.39 7.54
C GLU A 160 -15.34 -48.45 8.94
N SER A 161 -15.84 -47.62 9.88
CA SER A 161 -16.44 -48.12 11.13
C SER A 161 -17.27 -47.04 11.85
N GLU A 162 -18.50 -47.41 12.19
CA GLU A 162 -19.49 -46.66 12.98
C GLU A 162 -19.13 -46.58 14.47
N GLN A 163 -19.52 -45.50 15.17
CA GLN A 163 -20.31 -45.54 16.43
C GLN A 163 -20.54 -44.13 17.06
N ARG A 164 -21.83 -43.77 17.22
CA ARG A 164 -22.58 -43.22 18.38
C ARG A 164 -21.93 -42.20 19.35
N GLU A 165 -22.58 -41.24 20.01
CA GLU A 165 -23.93 -40.67 20.11
C GLU A 165 -23.84 -39.50 21.14
N GLN A 166 -24.61 -38.40 20.95
CA GLN A 166 -25.38 -37.59 21.94
C GLN A 166 -24.68 -37.01 23.21
N GLY A 167 -24.92 -35.79 23.72
CA GLY A 167 -25.88 -34.70 23.46
C GLY A 167 -25.88 -33.67 24.64
N ARG A 168 -26.71 -32.61 24.52
CA ARG A 168 -27.12 -31.57 25.52
C ARG A 168 -26.06 -30.48 25.86
N GLU A 169 -26.36 -29.21 26.14
CA GLU A 169 -27.60 -28.51 26.53
C GLU A 169 -27.50 -26.97 26.34
N ARG A 170 -28.65 -26.30 26.47
CA ARG A 170 -28.93 -24.87 26.21
C ARG A 170 -28.55 -23.91 27.35
N ALA A 171 -28.15 -22.71 26.93
CA ALA A 171 -28.53 -21.37 27.41
C ALA A 171 -28.15 -20.89 28.84
N ARG A 172 -27.42 -19.77 28.91
CA ARG A 172 -27.79 -18.58 29.71
C ARG A 172 -27.00 -17.32 29.36
N THR A 173 -27.72 -16.21 29.42
CA THR A 173 -27.43 -14.85 28.98
C THR A 173 -26.67 -14.03 30.05
N THR A 174 -26.00 -12.96 29.60
CA THR A 174 -25.93 -11.58 30.16
C THR A 174 -24.56 -11.07 30.68
N MET A 175 -24.06 -10.08 29.94
CA MET A 175 -23.18 -8.92 30.23
C MET A 175 -22.22 -8.93 31.43
N ASN A 176 -20.92 -8.77 31.13
CA ASN A 176 -20.02 -7.74 31.67
C ASN A 176 -18.77 -7.69 30.76
N PHE A 177 -18.57 -6.60 30.02
CA PHE A 177 -17.69 -5.46 30.33
C PHE A 177 -16.21 -5.70 29.94
N LEU A 178 -15.80 -4.94 28.91
CA LEU A 178 -14.49 -4.34 28.67
C LEU A 178 -13.28 -5.01 29.35
N SER A 179 -12.55 -5.81 28.59
CA SER A 179 -11.08 -5.84 28.52
C SER A 179 -10.66 -6.95 27.56
N GLN A 180 -9.54 -6.75 26.88
CA GLN A 180 -8.91 -7.68 25.92
C GLN A 180 -9.37 -7.54 24.45
N HIS A 181 -9.19 -6.34 23.89
CA HIS A 181 -8.84 -6.25 22.47
C HIS A 181 -7.31 -6.30 22.36
N THR A 182 -6.79 -7.50 22.18
CA THR A 182 -5.41 -7.74 21.75
C THR A 182 -5.32 -7.27 20.31
N ILE A 183 -4.64 -6.15 20.09
CA ILE A 183 -4.44 -5.53 18.79
C ILE A 183 -3.31 -6.31 18.09
N ASN A 184 -3.64 -7.05 17.03
CA ASN A 184 -2.64 -7.62 16.13
C ASN A 184 -2.13 -6.52 15.20
N THR A 185 -1.00 -5.91 15.58
CA THR A 185 -0.19 -5.05 14.71
C THR A 185 0.51 -5.91 13.66
N ALA A 186 0.16 -5.74 12.39
CA ALA A 186 1.02 -6.22 11.30
C ALA A 186 2.29 -5.36 11.28
N ASN A 187 3.37 -5.87 11.88
CA ASN A 187 4.67 -5.23 11.84
C ASN A 187 5.18 -5.21 10.40
N VAL A 188 5.30 -4.01 9.81
CA VAL A 188 6.21 -3.81 8.69
C VAL A 188 7.63 -3.92 9.25
N ASN A 189 8.17 -5.14 9.34
CA ASN A 189 9.60 -5.29 9.56
C ASN A 189 10.29 -4.71 8.32
N ILE A 190 11.06 -3.64 8.51
CA ILE A 190 11.95 -3.10 7.47
C ILE A 190 13.10 -4.11 7.31
N THR A 191 12.82 -5.21 6.63
CA THR A 191 13.81 -6.22 6.28
C THR A 191 14.57 -5.73 5.06
N HIS A 192 15.89 -5.56 5.18
CA HIS A 192 16.77 -5.32 4.03
C HIS A 192 16.53 -6.39 2.95
N ARG A 193 16.10 -5.97 1.75
CA ARG A 193 16.14 -6.83 0.56
C ARG A 193 17.56 -6.85 0.00
N GLY A 194 18.41 -7.67 0.61
CA GLY A 194 19.56 -8.25 -0.07
C GLY A 194 19.14 -9.48 -0.88
N PRO A 195 20.06 -10.15 -1.61
CA PRO A 195 19.80 -11.49 -2.12
C PRO A 195 19.43 -12.37 -0.93
N ILE A 196 18.14 -12.69 -0.82
CA ILE A 196 17.55 -13.42 0.30
C ILE A 196 18.17 -14.82 0.29
N PRO A 197 18.85 -15.27 1.36
CA PRO A 197 18.95 -16.71 1.58
C PRO A 197 17.52 -17.18 1.83
N LEU A 198 16.94 -17.87 0.84
CA LEU A 198 15.58 -18.44 0.89
C LEU A 198 15.42 -19.52 1.98
N ASN A 199 16.43 -19.72 2.81
CA ASN A 199 16.53 -20.79 3.78
C ASN A 199 16.30 -20.18 5.16
N ASN A 200 15.27 -20.66 5.85
CA ASN A 200 15.05 -20.32 7.24
C ASN A 200 16.27 -20.80 8.07
N VAL A 201 16.51 -20.26 9.27
CA VAL A 201 17.66 -20.70 10.09
C VAL A 201 17.61 -22.20 10.34
N GLU A 202 16.41 -22.76 10.47
CA GLU A 202 16.15 -24.20 10.51
C GLU A 202 16.74 -24.93 9.30
N ASP A 203 16.44 -24.49 8.08
CA ASP A 203 16.97 -25.07 6.83
C ASP A 203 18.50 -24.99 6.78
N ILE A 204 19.09 -23.89 7.25
CA ILE A 204 20.54 -23.72 7.32
C ILE A 204 21.13 -24.73 8.31
N LEU A 205 20.56 -24.85 9.52
CA LEU A 205 21.03 -25.80 10.54
C LEU A 205 20.87 -27.26 10.10
N THR A 206 19.82 -27.60 9.35
CA THR A 206 19.67 -28.97 8.81
C THR A 206 20.75 -29.32 7.78
N GLN A 207 21.34 -28.33 7.10
CA GLN A 207 22.45 -28.52 6.16
C GLN A 207 23.81 -28.61 6.87
N VAL A 208 23.91 -28.15 8.12
CA VAL A 208 25.14 -28.24 8.93
C VAL A 208 25.44 -29.70 9.31
N GLY A 209 26.74 -30.03 9.36
CA GLY A 209 27.22 -31.35 9.76
C GLY A 209 26.95 -31.65 11.23
N LEU A 210 26.76 -32.93 11.57
CA LEU A 210 26.43 -33.34 12.95
C LEU A 210 27.57 -33.06 13.96
N SER A 211 28.83 -33.02 13.51
CA SER A 211 29.97 -32.54 14.33
C SER A 211 29.82 -31.07 14.70
N ASP A 212 29.42 -30.25 13.75
CA ASP A 212 29.36 -28.80 13.88
C ASP A 212 28.13 -28.39 14.70
N LEU A 213 27.00 -29.09 14.51
CA LEU A 213 25.81 -28.96 15.37
C LEU A 213 26.12 -29.28 16.84
N ARG A 214 26.95 -30.31 17.10
CA ARG A 214 27.40 -30.59 18.48
C ARG A 214 28.35 -29.52 19.02
N GLY A 215 29.16 -28.90 18.15
CA GLY A 215 29.98 -27.75 18.51
C GLY A 215 29.13 -26.54 18.91
N LEU A 216 28.14 -26.20 18.07
CA LEU A 216 27.17 -25.14 18.31
C LEU A 216 26.40 -25.38 19.61
N ALA A 217 25.84 -26.58 19.80
CA ALA A 217 25.10 -26.94 21.01
C ALA A 217 25.90 -26.67 22.30
N ARG A 218 27.22 -26.87 22.29
CA ARG A 218 28.07 -26.56 23.46
C ARG A 218 28.20 -25.07 23.75
N GLU A 219 28.22 -24.21 22.72
CA GLU A 219 28.25 -22.75 22.91
C GLU A 219 26.94 -22.21 23.51
N TYR A 220 25.83 -22.94 23.31
CA TYR A 220 24.52 -22.65 23.89
C TYR A 220 24.22 -23.46 25.16
N ASP A 221 25.23 -24.11 25.78
CA ASP A 221 25.09 -24.94 26.99
C ASP A 221 24.09 -26.11 26.89
N ILE A 222 23.85 -26.63 25.67
CA ILE A 222 22.91 -27.73 25.39
C ILE A 222 23.62 -29.10 25.56
N PRO A 223 23.04 -30.04 26.34
CA PRO A 223 23.60 -31.38 26.50
C PRO A 223 23.50 -32.18 25.19
N THR A 224 24.63 -32.64 24.64
CA THR A 224 24.70 -33.29 23.31
C THR A 224 24.59 -34.82 23.33
N ASN A 225 24.48 -35.43 24.51
CA ASN A 225 24.53 -36.89 24.66
C ASN A 225 23.20 -37.53 24.26
N GLY A 226 23.22 -38.39 23.22
CA GLY A 226 22.08 -39.21 22.82
C GLY A 226 21.06 -38.52 21.91
N LEU A 227 21.24 -37.23 21.60
CA LEU A 227 20.33 -36.49 20.72
C LEU A 227 20.57 -36.80 19.23
N THR A 228 19.47 -36.95 18.50
CA THR A 228 19.44 -37.03 17.04
C THR A 228 19.76 -35.68 16.40
N LYS A 229 20.04 -35.67 15.08
CA LYS A 229 20.35 -34.44 14.35
C LYS A 229 19.22 -33.40 14.46
N GLN A 230 17.98 -33.86 14.35
CA GLN A 230 16.80 -33.01 14.37
C GLN A 230 16.55 -32.42 15.77
N GLU A 231 16.63 -33.24 16.82
CA GLU A 231 16.50 -32.78 18.21
C GLU A 231 17.59 -31.74 18.58
N LEU A 232 18.81 -31.88 18.06
CA LEU A 232 19.86 -30.87 18.23
C LEU A 232 19.53 -29.56 17.50
N THR A 233 19.02 -29.64 16.27
CA THR A 233 18.59 -28.46 15.51
C THR A 233 17.48 -27.71 16.24
N ASP A 234 16.45 -28.42 16.71
CA ASP A 234 15.32 -27.85 17.43
C ASP A 234 15.75 -27.20 18.75
N ALA A 235 16.64 -27.85 19.51
CA ALA A 235 17.16 -27.31 20.76
C ALA A 235 18.01 -26.04 20.55
N ILE A 236 18.88 -26.03 19.52
CA ILE A 236 19.67 -24.83 19.18
C ILE A 236 18.75 -23.70 18.74
N LEU A 237 17.76 -24.00 17.90
CA LEU A 237 16.79 -23.02 17.43
C LEU A 237 15.99 -22.44 18.59
N HIS A 238 15.54 -23.27 19.55
CA HIS A 238 14.86 -22.81 20.76
C HIS A 238 15.70 -21.81 21.57
N GLU A 239 16.99 -22.10 21.79
CA GLU A 239 17.90 -21.20 22.51
C GLU A 239 18.21 -19.93 21.71
N MET A 240 18.31 -20.00 20.38
CA MET A 240 18.51 -18.83 19.52
C MET A 240 17.33 -17.85 19.53
N HIS A 241 16.11 -18.33 19.78
CA HIS A 241 14.94 -17.46 19.97
C HIS A 241 14.98 -16.68 21.29
N GLN A 242 15.81 -17.08 22.25
CA GLN A 242 15.99 -16.36 23.51
C GLN A 242 17.05 -15.25 23.36
N PRO A 243 16.66 -13.96 23.40
CA PRO A 243 17.59 -12.87 23.09
C PRO A 243 18.74 -12.76 24.09
N ASP A 244 18.52 -13.15 25.35
CA ASP A 244 19.54 -13.08 26.40
C ASP A 244 20.66 -14.10 26.21
N VAL A 245 20.33 -15.28 25.66
CA VAL A 245 21.32 -16.32 25.37
C VAL A 245 22.19 -15.89 24.20
N VAL A 246 21.60 -15.38 23.12
CA VAL A 246 22.34 -14.84 21.97
C VAL A 246 23.27 -13.70 22.39
N ARG A 247 22.81 -12.78 23.24
CA ARG A 247 23.64 -11.69 23.79
C ARG A 247 24.82 -12.22 24.62
N ARG A 248 24.61 -13.29 25.41
CA ARG A 248 25.67 -13.95 26.19
C ARG A 248 26.73 -14.55 25.27
N VAL A 249 26.32 -15.27 24.24
CA VAL A 249 27.23 -15.86 23.24
C VAL A 249 28.00 -14.74 22.50
N ALA A 250 27.31 -13.68 22.07
CA ALA A 250 27.95 -12.54 21.42
C ALA A 250 28.91 -11.75 22.33
N ALA A 251 28.67 -11.72 23.65
CA ALA A 251 29.57 -11.08 24.61
C ALA A 251 30.93 -11.79 24.74
N SER A 252 30.99 -13.09 24.40
CA SER A 252 32.24 -13.87 24.41
C SER A 252 33.17 -13.58 23.20
N LEU A 253 32.70 -12.81 22.22
CA LEU A 253 33.44 -12.50 21.00
C LEU A 253 34.54 -11.43 21.24
N GLU A 254 35.66 -11.60 20.53
CA GLU A 254 36.71 -10.59 20.49
C GLU A 254 36.22 -9.28 19.84
N LYS A 255 36.93 -8.17 20.07
CA LYS A 255 36.54 -6.86 19.53
C LYS A 255 36.37 -6.86 18.00
N PRO A 256 37.31 -7.41 17.19
CA PRO A 256 37.14 -7.47 15.73
C PRO A 256 35.93 -8.30 15.29
N GLN A 257 35.67 -9.42 15.97
CA GLN A 257 34.53 -10.31 15.70
C GLN A 257 33.20 -9.60 15.98
N ARG A 258 33.08 -8.91 17.12
CA ARG A 258 31.90 -8.10 17.48
C ARG A 258 31.66 -6.97 16.49
N GLN A 259 32.72 -6.27 16.10
CA GLN A 259 32.62 -5.17 15.14
C GLN A 259 32.22 -5.65 13.74
N LEU A 260 32.75 -6.80 13.29
CA LEU A 260 32.34 -7.40 12.02
C LEU A 260 30.87 -7.83 12.05
N LEU A 261 30.45 -8.51 13.11
CA LEU A 261 29.05 -8.93 13.28
C LEU A 261 28.10 -7.73 13.33
N ALA A 262 28.48 -6.66 14.03
CA ALA A 262 27.72 -5.42 14.09
C ALA A 262 27.60 -4.76 12.71
N ALA A 263 28.72 -4.60 12.00
CA ALA A 263 28.75 -3.99 10.67
C ALA A 263 27.95 -4.80 9.63
N LEU A 264 28.02 -6.14 9.69
CA LEU A 264 27.24 -7.00 8.82
C LEU A 264 25.74 -6.97 9.16
N SER A 265 25.39 -6.87 10.45
CA SER A 265 24.00 -6.68 10.89
C SER A 265 23.42 -5.36 10.38
N LEU A 266 24.19 -4.27 10.49
CA LEU A 266 23.86 -2.94 9.95
C LEU A 266 23.73 -2.95 8.42
N ALA A 267 24.54 -3.75 7.72
CA ALA A 267 24.47 -3.91 6.25
C ALA A 267 23.29 -4.78 5.76
N GLY A 268 22.41 -5.21 6.68
CA GLY A 268 21.23 -6.01 6.36
C GLY A 268 21.35 -7.50 6.61
N GLY A 269 22.46 -7.97 7.14
CA GLY A 269 22.65 -9.36 7.58
C GLY A 269 22.99 -10.34 6.46
N THR A 270 23.20 -9.90 5.22
CA THR A 270 23.60 -10.76 4.09
C THR A 270 24.66 -10.07 3.26
N MET A 271 25.76 -10.75 2.95
CA MET A 271 26.85 -10.16 2.16
C MET A 271 27.66 -11.24 1.42
N MET A 272 28.18 -10.92 0.24
CA MET A 272 29.09 -11.80 -0.51
C MET A 272 30.50 -11.77 0.09
N ASP A 273 31.31 -12.82 -0.14
CA ASP A 273 32.67 -12.91 0.41
C ASP A 273 33.57 -11.72 0.01
N GLU A 274 33.48 -11.27 -1.25
CA GLU A 274 34.25 -10.12 -1.74
C GLU A 274 33.85 -8.81 -1.04
N ASP A 275 32.54 -8.57 -0.89
CA ASP A 275 32.02 -7.40 -0.19
C ASP A 275 32.40 -7.41 1.30
N LEU A 276 32.37 -8.60 1.92
CA LEU A 276 32.73 -8.79 3.32
C LEU A 276 34.21 -8.51 3.57
N ARG A 277 35.08 -8.89 2.63
CA ARG A 277 36.50 -8.53 2.65
C ARG A 277 36.69 -7.02 2.54
N GLY A 278 36.01 -6.38 1.58
CA GLY A 278 36.02 -4.93 1.44
C GLY A 278 35.51 -4.22 2.70
N LEU A 279 34.47 -4.73 3.33
CA LEU A 279 33.94 -4.21 4.59
C LEU A 279 34.96 -4.36 5.73
N PHE A 280 35.58 -5.53 5.87
CA PHE A 280 36.60 -5.79 6.89
C PHE A 280 37.79 -4.82 6.77
N GLU A 281 38.23 -4.54 5.55
CA GLU A 281 39.29 -3.57 5.25
C GLU A 281 38.85 -2.13 5.52
N ARG A 282 37.67 -1.71 5.05
CA ARG A 282 37.13 -0.34 5.24
C ARG A 282 36.95 0.02 6.71
N PHE A 283 36.56 -0.95 7.54
CA PHE A 283 36.44 -0.78 8.99
C PHE A 283 37.76 -0.98 9.75
N LYS A 284 38.85 -1.39 9.05
CA LYS A 284 40.17 -1.65 9.65
C LYS A 284 40.10 -2.63 10.83
N LEU A 285 39.32 -3.70 10.68
CA LEU A 285 39.05 -4.66 11.76
C LEU A 285 40.24 -5.59 12.06
N GLY A 286 41.22 -5.67 11.16
CA GLY A 286 42.43 -6.46 11.31
C GLY A 286 43.22 -6.52 10.00
N GLN A 287 44.18 -7.45 9.94
CA GLN A 287 44.87 -7.78 8.69
C GLN A 287 43.97 -8.69 7.82
N PRO A 288 44.04 -8.61 6.47
CA PRO A 288 43.15 -9.37 5.59
C PRO A 288 43.26 -10.90 5.76
N ASN A 289 44.40 -11.41 6.20
CA ASN A 289 44.61 -12.82 6.55
C ASN A 289 43.83 -13.28 7.81
N GLN A 290 43.39 -12.36 8.68
CA GLN A 290 42.63 -12.65 9.90
C GLN A 290 41.12 -12.78 9.64
N LEU A 291 40.64 -12.38 8.45
CA LEU A 291 39.23 -12.45 8.08
C LEU A 291 38.70 -13.89 8.21
N GLN A 292 39.39 -14.87 7.63
CA GLN A 292 38.94 -16.27 7.66
C GLN A 292 38.83 -16.83 9.08
N ALA A 293 39.77 -16.47 9.97
CA ALA A 293 39.73 -16.86 11.37
C ALA A 293 38.54 -16.22 12.09
N THR A 294 38.26 -14.94 11.82
CA THR A 294 37.13 -14.20 12.37
C THR A 294 35.79 -14.82 11.92
N LEU A 295 35.66 -15.16 10.64
CA LEU A 295 34.46 -15.78 10.09
C LEU A 295 34.22 -17.19 10.68
N SER A 296 35.29 -17.98 10.80
CA SER A 296 35.21 -19.31 11.42
C SER A 296 34.79 -19.21 12.89
N ALA A 297 35.29 -18.21 13.64
CA ALA A 297 34.90 -17.99 15.03
C ALA A 297 33.41 -17.60 15.17
N LEU A 298 32.90 -16.73 14.29
CA LEU A 298 31.48 -16.34 14.26
C LEU A 298 30.58 -17.52 13.86
N GLN A 299 31.04 -18.34 12.91
CA GLN A 299 30.32 -19.54 12.46
C GLN A 299 30.24 -20.61 13.55
N ASN A 300 31.36 -20.87 14.25
CA ASN A 300 31.40 -21.85 15.33
C ASN A 300 30.48 -21.49 16.51
N LYS A 301 30.13 -20.20 16.65
CA LYS A 301 29.20 -19.68 17.66
C LYS A 301 27.75 -19.56 17.16
N GLY A 302 27.49 -19.92 15.90
CA GLY A 302 26.14 -19.88 15.31
C GLY A 302 25.60 -18.48 15.09
N LEU A 303 26.46 -17.46 15.10
CA LEU A 303 26.08 -16.06 14.90
C LEU A 303 26.15 -15.65 13.42
N LEU A 304 26.78 -16.49 12.59
CA LEU A 304 26.98 -16.26 11.17
C LEU A 304 26.99 -17.60 10.43
N PHE A 305 26.31 -17.68 9.29
CA PHE A 305 26.26 -18.88 8.47
C PHE A 305 26.72 -18.62 7.05
N ARG A 306 27.38 -19.62 6.47
CA ARG A 306 27.73 -19.63 5.05
C ARG A 306 26.54 -20.17 4.26
N THR A 307 26.08 -19.42 3.26
CA THR A 307 24.94 -19.77 2.41
C THR A 307 25.37 -19.80 0.94
N SER A 308 24.83 -20.73 0.16
CA SER A 308 24.98 -20.73 -1.30
C SER A 308 23.77 -20.02 -1.91
N VAL A 309 24.00 -18.98 -2.72
CA VAL A 309 22.95 -18.05 -3.16
C VAL A 309 22.04 -18.63 -4.28
N ASN A 310 22.32 -19.84 -4.78
CA ASN A 310 21.71 -20.43 -5.98
C ASN A 310 20.60 -21.47 -5.74
N SER A 311 19.65 -21.24 -4.83
CA SER A 311 18.47 -22.12 -4.66
C SER A 311 17.17 -21.63 -5.31
N SER A 312 17.17 -20.54 -6.10
CA SER A 312 15.97 -20.10 -6.85
C SER A 312 15.98 -20.53 -8.33
N PRO A 313 14.85 -21.00 -8.91
CA PRO A 313 14.76 -21.30 -10.34
C PRO A 313 14.63 -20.05 -11.23
N HIS A 314 14.46 -18.84 -10.66
CA HIS A 314 14.28 -17.59 -11.43
C HIS A 314 15.58 -16.92 -11.87
N GLN A 315 16.74 -17.37 -11.38
CA GLN A 315 18.05 -16.80 -11.73
C GLN A 315 18.80 -17.57 -12.83
N ARG A 316 18.20 -18.63 -13.41
CA ARG A 316 18.84 -19.47 -14.44
C ARG A 316 18.88 -18.87 -15.85
N ILE A 317 18.43 -17.64 -16.06
CA ILE A 317 18.45 -17.00 -17.39
C ILE A 317 19.50 -15.88 -17.41
N GLY A 318 20.77 -16.30 -17.39
CA GLY A 318 21.93 -15.42 -17.54
C GLY A 318 23.15 -16.23 -17.94
N LEU A 319 23.55 -16.12 -19.20
CA LEU A 319 24.71 -16.81 -19.78
C LEU A 319 26.02 -16.21 -19.24
N SER A 320 26.50 -16.71 -18.11
CA SER A 320 27.93 -16.83 -17.79
C SER A 320 28.10 -17.78 -16.61
N GLY A 321 28.78 -18.91 -16.84
CA GLY A 321 29.10 -19.91 -15.83
C GLY A 321 30.20 -19.42 -14.88
N VAL A 322 29.90 -18.40 -14.08
CA VAL A 322 30.76 -17.98 -12.97
C VAL A 322 30.30 -18.67 -11.69
N LEU A 323 31.29 -18.98 -10.87
CA LEU A 323 31.35 -19.86 -9.70
C LEU A 323 30.16 -19.77 -8.74
N LEU A 324 29.99 -20.82 -7.93
CA LEU A 324 29.10 -20.83 -6.77
C LEU A 324 29.44 -19.63 -5.85
N ASP A 325 28.69 -18.53 -5.97
CA ASP A 325 28.89 -17.38 -5.10
C ASP A 325 28.54 -17.75 -3.66
N ILE A 326 29.57 -17.62 -2.81
CA ILE A 326 29.51 -17.90 -1.39
C ILE A 326 29.02 -16.63 -0.69
N GLY A 327 27.83 -16.71 -0.09
CA GLY A 327 27.27 -15.67 0.75
C GLY A 327 27.47 -15.97 2.22
N TRP A 328 27.48 -14.92 3.03
CA TRP A 328 27.45 -14.96 4.49
C TRP A 328 26.15 -14.33 4.99
N HIS A 329 25.52 -14.99 5.97
CA HIS A 329 24.22 -14.61 6.49
C HIS A 329 24.18 -14.58 8.03
N VAL A 330 23.70 -13.48 8.60
CA VAL A 330 23.40 -13.32 10.03
C VAL A 330 21.89 -13.56 10.23
N PRO A 331 21.50 -14.57 11.03
CA PRO A 331 20.11 -14.86 11.37
C PRO A 331 19.31 -13.64 11.85
N GLU A 332 18.00 -13.62 11.60
CA GLU A 332 17.13 -12.54 12.09
C GLU A 332 17.03 -12.52 13.62
N GLU A 333 17.00 -13.70 14.25
CA GLU A 333 17.02 -13.89 15.70
C GLU A 333 18.28 -13.24 16.29
N VAL A 334 19.43 -13.41 15.64
CA VAL A 334 20.69 -12.80 16.09
C VAL A 334 20.65 -11.28 15.93
N ARG A 335 20.18 -10.76 14.79
CA ARG A 335 20.06 -9.32 14.57
C ARG A 335 19.09 -8.65 15.55
N SER A 336 17.94 -9.29 15.75
CA SER A 336 16.90 -8.87 16.70
C SER A 336 17.38 -8.95 18.14
N ALA A 337 18.22 -9.91 18.53
CA ALA A 337 18.73 -9.99 19.89
C ALA A 337 19.73 -8.86 20.18
N LEU A 338 20.63 -8.56 19.23
CA LEU A 338 21.74 -7.64 19.40
C LEU A 338 21.36 -6.16 19.34
N HIS A 339 20.27 -5.79 18.64
CA HIS A 339 19.82 -4.39 18.49
C HIS A 339 20.99 -3.42 18.20
N VAL A 340 21.75 -3.71 17.15
CA VAL A 340 22.94 -2.92 16.81
C VAL A 340 22.53 -1.52 16.35
N MET A 341 23.00 -0.49 17.07
CA MET A 341 22.77 0.90 16.68
C MET A 341 23.87 1.39 15.75
N ALA A 342 23.50 2.24 14.79
CA ALA A 342 24.44 2.91 13.92
C ALA A 342 25.33 3.88 14.73
N PRO A 343 26.66 3.88 14.52
CA PRO A 343 27.54 4.82 15.19
C PRO A 343 27.24 6.24 14.70
N ILE A 344 26.91 7.13 15.64
CA ILE A 344 26.64 8.53 15.35
C ILE A 344 27.75 9.44 15.85
N THR A 345 28.01 10.50 15.09
CA THR A 345 28.74 11.68 15.57
C THR A 345 27.70 12.74 15.88
N ARG A 346 27.57 13.08 17.16
CA ARG A 346 26.66 14.13 17.60
C ARG A 346 27.11 15.46 17.02
N TYR A 347 26.12 16.26 16.61
CA TYR A 347 26.31 17.63 16.19
C TYR A 347 25.65 18.52 17.23
N ASP A 348 26.43 19.36 17.90
CA ASP A 348 25.90 20.30 18.88
C ASP A 348 25.55 21.61 18.16
N ILE A 349 24.28 22.00 18.22
CA ILE A 349 23.79 23.23 17.59
C ILE A 349 24.36 24.45 18.30
N GLU A 350 24.45 24.42 19.63
CA GLU A 350 24.88 25.56 20.44
C GLU A 350 26.37 25.87 20.22
N GLU A 351 27.20 24.83 20.03
CA GLU A 351 28.63 25.00 19.76
C GLU A 351 28.93 25.48 18.33
N HIS A 352 27.98 25.33 17.40
CA HIS A 352 28.16 25.66 15.98
C HIS A 352 27.17 26.73 15.48
N GLU A 353 26.63 27.58 16.36
CA GLU A 353 25.67 28.64 15.99
C GLU A 353 26.19 29.53 14.85
N ASP A 354 27.50 29.80 14.80
CA ASP A 354 28.13 30.61 13.75
C ASP A 354 28.11 29.95 12.36
N GLU A 355 28.12 28.62 12.30
CA GLU A 355 28.07 27.85 11.06
C GLU A 355 26.64 27.61 10.55
N ILE A 356 25.67 27.64 11.47
CA ILE A 356 24.26 27.36 11.19
C ILE A 356 23.55 28.63 10.76
N TYR A 357 23.02 28.61 9.54
CA TYR A 357 22.18 29.70 9.05
C TYR A 357 20.72 29.53 9.45
N THR A 358 20.18 28.32 9.35
CA THR A 358 18.77 28.05 9.63
C THR A 358 18.57 26.60 10.04
N THR A 359 17.70 26.39 11.04
CA THR A 359 17.17 25.07 11.40
C THR A 359 15.73 24.97 10.91
N GLN A 360 15.39 23.89 10.22
CA GLN A 360 14.04 23.59 9.75
C GLN A 360 13.49 22.39 10.52
N HIS A 361 12.38 22.61 11.22
CA HIS A 361 11.65 21.56 11.90
C HIS A 361 10.64 20.92 10.96
N ALA A 362 10.59 19.59 10.98
CA ALA A 362 9.69 18.82 10.13
C ALA A 362 8.27 18.92 10.69
N ASP A 363 7.33 19.34 9.85
CA ASP A 363 5.91 19.36 10.17
C ASP A 363 5.29 18.00 9.82
N SER A 364 4.76 17.31 10.84
CA SER A 364 4.15 15.97 10.71
C SER A 364 2.92 15.94 9.80
N GLU A 365 2.30 17.09 9.54
CA GLU A 365 1.06 17.22 8.76
C GLU A 365 1.29 17.80 7.37
N LEU A 366 2.50 18.27 7.09
CA LEU A 366 2.85 18.96 5.85
C LEU A 366 2.46 18.13 4.62
N LEU A 367 2.74 16.83 4.62
CA LEU A 367 2.43 15.98 3.49
C LEU A 367 0.93 15.78 3.31
N LEU A 368 0.19 15.43 4.36
CA LEU A 368 -1.27 15.19 4.27
C LEU A 368 -2.01 16.46 3.85
N THR A 369 -1.62 17.61 4.40
CA THR A 369 -2.22 18.91 4.04
C THR A 369 -1.90 19.28 2.60
N THR A 370 -0.66 19.03 2.14
CA THR A 370 -0.25 19.28 0.75
C THR A 370 -0.95 18.34 -0.23
N LEU A 371 -1.13 17.07 0.12
CA LEU A 371 -1.88 16.10 -0.70
C LEU A 371 -3.32 16.55 -0.89
N LEU A 372 -4.00 16.98 0.18
CA LEU A 372 -5.38 17.45 0.07
C LEU A 372 -5.49 18.74 -0.74
N LEU A 373 -4.61 19.72 -0.49
CA LEU A 373 -4.60 20.97 -1.25
C LEU A 373 -4.33 20.72 -2.74
N ALA A 374 -3.36 19.86 -3.06
CA ALA A 374 -3.07 19.48 -4.45
C ALA A 374 -4.28 18.80 -5.08
N ALA A 375 -4.91 17.83 -4.40
CA ALA A 375 -6.09 17.15 -4.89
C ALA A 375 -7.24 18.14 -5.19
N ARG A 376 -7.59 19.00 -4.24
CA ARG A 376 -8.71 19.94 -4.43
C ARG A 376 -8.41 21.02 -5.48
N CYS A 377 -7.15 21.41 -5.66
CA CYS A 377 -6.76 22.33 -6.73
C CYS A 377 -6.89 21.69 -8.12
N ILE A 378 -6.53 20.41 -8.27
CA ILE A 378 -6.70 19.65 -9.53
C ILE A 378 -8.18 19.54 -9.91
N GLU A 379 -9.05 19.26 -8.93
CA GLU A 379 -10.48 19.12 -9.13
C GLU A 379 -11.16 20.42 -9.60
N GLU A 380 -10.73 21.57 -9.08
CA GLU A 380 -11.21 22.90 -9.51
C GLU A 380 -10.85 23.21 -10.95
N HIS A 381 -9.60 22.93 -11.33
CA HIS A 381 -9.08 23.35 -12.62
C HIS A 381 -9.53 22.45 -13.78
N ARG A 382 -10.10 21.26 -13.48
CA ARG A 382 -10.47 20.21 -14.45
C ARG A 382 -9.61 20.31 -15.70
N PHE A 383 -8.28 20.12 -15.52
CA PHE A 383 -7.27 20.57 -16.47
C PHE A 383 -7.75 20.35 -17.90
N SER A 384 -7.93 21.46 -18.61
CA SER A 384 -8.48 21.45 -19.97
C SER A 384 -7.66 20.51 -20.84
N ASP A 385 -8.33 19.92 -21.84
CA ASP A 385 -7.78 19.09 -22.89
C ASP A 385 -6.50 19.68 -23.52
N ALA A 386 -6.30 21.02 -23.46
CA ALA A 386 -5.08 21.71 -23.88
C ALA A 386 -3.89 21.60 -22.92
N ASP A 387 -4.11 21.57 -21.59
CA ASP A 387 -3.06 21.40 -20.58
C ASP A 387 -2.61 19.92 -20.53
N VAL A 388 -3.55 18.99 -20.69
CA VAL A 388 -3.25 17.55 -20.79
C VAL A 388 -2.63 17.20 -22.15
N LYS A 389 -3.06 17.84 -23.25
CA LYS A 389 -2.35 17.77 -24.54
C LYS A 389 -0.98 18.43 -24.48
N ALA A 390 -0.75 19.45 -23.66
CA ALA A 390 0.59 20.00 -23.42
C ALA A 390 1.45 19.04 -22.60
N ASP A 391 0.87 18.29 -21.64
CA ASP A 391 1.53 17.16 -20.97
C ASP A 391 1.92 16.10 -22.01
N ILE A 392 0.96 15.56 -22.77
CA ILE A 392 1.19 14.56 -23.84
C ILE A 392 2.13 15.09 -24.92
N ALA A 393 2.07 16.37 -25.31
CA ALA A 393 2.96 16.97 -26.30
C ALA A 393 4.35 17.30 -25.73
N SER A 394 4.49 17.51 -24.41
CA SER A 394 5.80 17.64 -23.76
C SER A 394 6.45 16.27 -23.59
N THR A 395 5.68 15.24 -23.22
CA THR A 395 6.12 13.84 -23.15
C THR A 395 6.41 13.31 -24.56
N ALA A 396 5.60 13.65 -25.55
CA ALA A 396 5.84 13.31 -26.95
C ALA A 396 6.96 14.13 -27.56
N SER A 397 7.16 15.41 -27.25
CA SER A 397 8.32 16.19 -27.74
C SER A 397 9.63 15.78 -27.04
N ALA A 398 9.54 15.27 -25.81
CA ALA A 398 10.67 14.64 -25.12
C ALA A 398 10.96 13.23 -25.65
N ALA A 399 9.94 12.48 -26.07
CA ALA A 399 10.06 11.17 -26.73
C ALA A 399 10.37 11.25 -28.25
N LEU A 400 10.07 12.38 -28.91
CA LEU A 400 10.28 12.64 -30.35
C LEU A 400 11.50 13.50 -30.63
N ARG A 401 12.17 14.05 -29.61
CA ARG A 401 13.59 14.38 -29.79
C ARG A 401 14.32 13.05 -29.96
N PRO A 402 15.10 12.85 -31.04
CA PRO A 402 15.97 11.69 -31.10
C PRO A 402 16.79 11.68 -29.81
N PRO A 403 17.04 10.53 -29.16
CA PRO A 403 17.88 10.46 -27.97
C PRO A 403 19.12 11.28 -28.26
N GLY A 404 19.33 12.33 -27.45
CA GLY A 404 20.32 13.36 -27.73
C GLY A 404 21.64 12.72 -28.14
N THR A 405 22.17 13.19 -29.26
CA THR A 405 23.55 13.02 -29.75
C THR A 405 24.30 11.88 -29.07
N SER A 406 24.49 10.75 -29.78
CA SER A 406 25.51 9.79 -29.40
C SER A 406 26.80 10.56 -29.13
N THR A 407 27.20 10.65 -27.87
CA THR A 407 28.61 10.88 -27.59
C THR A 407 29.33 9.68 -28.18
N GLY A 408 30.54 9.86 -28.72
CA GLY A 408 31.28 8.79 -29.39
C GLY A 408 31.60 7.55 -28.53
N ASP A 409 31.10 7.52 -27.28
CA ASP A 409 31.34 6.54 -26.22
C ASP A 409 30.17 5.54 -26.01
N GLY A 410 29.11 5.59 -26.84
CA GLY A 410 28.04 4.58 -26.81
C GLY A 410 27.11 4.63 -25.57
N SER A 411 27.07 5.75 -24.86
CA SER A 411 26.19 5.99 -23.72
C SER A 411 24.96 6.84 -24.09
N ILE A 412 23.83 6.58 -23.40
CA ILE A 412 22.51 7.17 -23.61
C ILE A 412 22.11 7.95 -22.35
N ALA A 413 21.47 9.10 -22.52
CA ALA A 413 20.86 9.83 -21.41
C ALA A 413 19.59 9.10 -20.94
N LEU A 414 19.33 9.10 -19.63
CA LEU A 414 18.13 8.50 -19.08
C LEU A 414 16.88 9.21 -19.65
N PRO A 415 15.89 8.48 -20.19
CA PRO A 415 14.68 9.10 -20.73
C PRO A 415 13.83 9.71 -19.60
N PRO A 416 13.14 10.83 -19.88
CA PRO A 416 12.18 11.38 -18.95
C PRO A 416 11.03 10.39 -18.74
N LEU A 417 10.52 10.35 -17.51
CA LEU A 417 9.39 9.49 -17.16
C LEU A 417 8.09 10.01 -17.78
N SER A 418 7.28 9.08 -18.30
CA SER A 418 6.00 9.35 -18.96
C SER A 418 5.02 10.13 -18.08
N ASP A 419 5.11 9.91 -16.76
CA ASP A 419 4.16 10.37 -15.76
C ASP A 419 4.67 11.56 -14.95
N MET A 420 5.68 12.30 -15.43
CA MET A 420 6.12 13.52 -14.75
C MET A 420 5.07 14.63 -14.89
N PRO A 421 4.70 15.32 -13.80
CA PRO A 421 3.79 16.46 -13.89
C PRO A 421 4.46 17.61 -14.67
N SER A 422 3.78 18.17 -15.68
CA SER A 422 4.33 19.32 -16.40
C SER A 422 4.60 20.51 -15.48
N GLN A 423 5.62 21.29 -15.85
CA GLN A 423 5.98 22.56 -15.21
C GLN A 423 4.81 23.55 -15.18
N ALA A 424 3.91 23.51 -16.17
CA ALA A 424 2.71 24.36 -16.21
C ALA A 424 1.73 24.00 -15.08
N ILE A 425 1.46 22.71 -14.88
CA ILE A 425 0.60 22.23 -13.79
C ILE A 425 1.23 22.57 -12.44
N LEU A 426 2.53 22.30 -12.27
CA LEU A 426 3.25 22.60 -11.03
C LEU A 426 3.23 24.09 -10.67
N LYS A 427 3.36 24.97 -11.68
CA LYS A 427 3.27 26.42 -11.47
C LYS A 427 1.87 26.86 -11.04
N LYS A 428 0.81 26.36 -11.68
CA LYS A 428 -0.58 26.66 -11.29
C LYS A 428 -0.88 26.20 -9.86
N LEU A 429 -0.41 24.99 -9.50
CA LEU A 429 -0.54 24.45 -8.15
C LEU A 429 0.23 25.30 -7.14
N HIS A 430 1.45 25.72 -7.47
CA HIS A 430 2.25 26.62 -6.63
C HIS A 430 1.52 27.93 -6.37
N ASP A 431 1.01 28.57 -7.42
CA ASP A 431 0.32 29.86 -7.34
C ASP A 431 -0.96 29.76 -6.48
N SER A 432 -1.67 28.62 -6.50
CA SER A 432 -2.94 28.42 -5.77
C SER A 432 -2.74 27.94 -4.33
N THR A 433 -1.78 27.04 -4.11
CA THR A 433 -1.55 26.38 -2.80
C THR A 433 -0.48 27.07 -1.95
N LEU A 434 0.35 27.93 -2.56
CA LEU A 434 1.54 28.55 -1.97
C LEU A 434 2.58 27.54 -1.44
N ARG A 435 2.53 26.28 -1.90
CA ARG A 435 3.48 25.23 -1.54
C ARG A 435 4.66 25.18 -2.52
N PRO A 436 5.89 24.87 -2.08
CA PRO A 436 7.03 24.74 -2.98
C PRO A 436 6.82 23.71 -4.10
N ILE A 437 7.36 23.98 -5.29
CA ILE A 437 7.24 23.08 -6.44
C ILE A 437 7.75 21.65 -6.16
N PRO A 438 8.88 21.44 -5.45
CA PRO A 438 9.37 20.08 -5.17
C PRO A 438 8.37 19.21 -4.39
N ILE A 439 7.76 19.74 -3.33
CA ILE A 439 6.78 18.98 -2.54
C ILE A 439 5.48 18.77 -3.31
N LEU A 440 5.05 19.73 -4.14
CA LEU A 440 3.87 19.56 -5.01
C LEU A 440 4.10 18.46 -6.05
N SER A 441 5.30 18.43 -6.64
CA SER A 441 5.67 17.38 -7.58
C SER A 441 5.66 16.02 -6.91
N PHE A 442 6.19 15.90 -5.70
CA PHE A 442 6.13 14.68 -4.90
C PHE A 442 4.70 14.29 -4.50
N ALA A 443 3.88 15.25 -4.08
CA ALA A 443 2.49 15.02 -3.68
C ALA A 443 1.64 14.47 -4.84
N LEU A 444 1.74 15.06 -6.04
CA LEU A 444 1.04 14.57 -7.24
C LEU A 444 1.41 13.12 -7.56
N ARG A 445 2.69 12.78 -7.43
CA ARG A 445 3.19 11.44 -7.70
C ARG A 445 2.67 10.44 -6.67
N LEU A 446 2.66 10.83 -5.40
CA LEU A 446 2.11 10.00 -4.34
C LEU A 446 0.59 9.78 -4.49
N LEU A 447 -0.16 10.81 -4.94
CA LEU A 447 -1.58 10.67 -5.26
C LEU A 447 -1.84 9.70 -6.41
N ARG A 448 -0.97 9.68 -7.43
CA ARG A 448 -1.04 8.71 -8.54
C ARG A 448 -0.69 7.30 -8.08
N LEU A 449 0.40 7.15 -7.32
CA LEU A 449 0.83 5.86 -6.78
C LEU A 449 -0.21 5.22 -5.83
N ALA A 450 -0.98 6.05 -5.13
CA ALA A 450 -2.03 5.61 -4.23
C ALA A 450 -3.39 5.39 -4.93
N ASP A 451 -3.47 5.52 -6.25
CA ASP A 451 -4.72 5.49 -7.03
C ASP A 451 -5.77 6.48 -6.46
N ILE A 452 -5.34 7.63 -5.95
CA ILE A 452 -6.25 8.72 -5.55
C ILE A 452 -6.53 9.63 -6.74
N LEU A 453 -5.51 9.82 -7.60
CA LEU A 453 -5.60 10.57 -8.85
C LEU A 453 -5.60 9.59 -10.04
N HIS A 454 -6.72 9.51 -10.75
CA HIS A 454 -6.89 8.65 -11.92
C HIS A 454 -6.87 9.44 -13.22
N ASN A 455 -6.26 8.89 -14.27
CA ASN A 455 -6.47 9.35 -15.63
C ASN A 455 -7.56 8.47 -16.27
N GLU A 456 -8.76 9.01 -16.50
CA GLU A 456 -9.81 8.19 -17.14
C GLU A 456 -9.42 7.80 -18.57
N SER A 457 -9.50 6.51 -18.91
CA SER A 457 -9.00 6.00 -20.20
C SER A 457 -9.86 6.43 -21.42
N LYS A 458 -10.99 7.12 -21.19
CA LYS A 458 -11.95 7.53 -22.21
C LYS A 458 -12.10 9.05 -22.34
N GLU A 459 -11.77 9.81 -21.30
CA GLU A 459 -11.66 11.27 -21.33
C GLU A 459 -10.38 11.69 -20.59
N PRO A 460 -9.57 12.61 -21.14
CA PRO A 460 -8.31 13.05 -20.54
C PRO A 460 -8.55 14.00 -19.35
N GLN A 461 -9.48 13.66 -18.46
CA GLN A 461 -9.74 14.41 -17.24
C GLN A 461 -9.16 13.62 -16.07
N ALA A 462 -8.30 14.28 -15.29
CA ALA A 462 -7.77 13.71 -14.07
C ALA A 462 -8.90 13.70 -13.02
N ALA A 463 -9.38 12.51 -12.67
CA ALA A 463 -10.45 12.31 -11.71
C ALA A 463 -9.88 11.99 -10.33
N ILE A 464 -10.45 12.61 -9.30
CA ILE A 464 -10.02 12.44 -7.92
C ILE A 464 -11.10 11.66 -7.17
N LEU A 465 -10.67 10.80 -6.25
CA LEU A 465 -11.59 10.06 -5.39
C LEU A 465 -12.49 11.03 -4.60
N PRO A 466 -13.83 10.88 -4.59
CA PRO A 466 -14.72 11.86 -3.95
C PRO A 466 -14.42 12.08 -2.45
N ASP A 467 -14.07 11.02 -1.72
CA ASP A 467 -13.85 11.03 -0.26
C ASP A 467 -12.39 11.30 0.17
N VAL A 468 -11.59 12.03 -0.62
CA VAL A 468 -10.15 12.26 -0.32
C VAL A 468 -9.92 12.84 1.07
N ALA A 469 -10.64 13.87 1.53
CA ALA A 469 -10.34 14.40 2.86
C ALA A 469 -10.73 13.44 3.97
N GLN A 470 -11.78 12.63 3.80
CA GLN A 470 -12.09 11.59 4.78
C GLN A 470 -11.03 10.50 4.80
N LEU A 471 -10.44 10.17 3.65
CA LEU A 471 -9.32 9.23 3.55
C LEU A 471 -8.05 9.80 4.20
N LEU A 472 -7.63 11.00 3.80
CA LEU A 472 -6.36 11.59 4.23
C LEU A 472 -6.39 12.16 5.65
N LEU A 473 -7.53 12.74 6.07
CA LEU A 473 -7.68 13.47 7.33
C LEU A 473 -8.62 12.77 8.32
N GLY A 474 -9.05 11.54 8.02
CA GLY A 474 -9.95 10.77 8.85
C GLY A 474 -9.35 10.28 10.18
N PRO A 475 -10.11 9.47 10.95
CA PRO A 475 -9.62 8.85 12.18
C PRO A 475 -8.40 7.95 11.93
N ASP A 476 -8.35 7.34 10.73
CA ASP A 476 -7.30 6.41 10.32
C ASP A 476 -6.13 7.12 9.61
N ARG A 477 -6.02 8.46 9.70
CA ARG A 477 -5.01 9.25 8.97
C ARG A 477 -3.56 8.79 9.20
N LEU A 478 -3.24 8.33 10.41
CA LEU A 478 -1.93 7.80 10.71
C LEU A 478 -1.75 6.48 9.94
N GLU A 479 -2.72 5.57 9.99
CA GLU A 479 -2.63 4.34 9.18
C GLU A 479 -2.50 4.63 7.68
N VAL A 480 -3.20 5.64 7.17
CA VAL A 480 -3.09 6.11 5.78
C VAL A 480 -1.70 6.68 5.50
N LEU A 481 -1.16 7.54 6.37
CA LEU A 481 0.20 8.08 6.24
C LEU A 481 1.24 6.94 6.18
N ARG A 482 1.10 5.91 7.03
CA ARG A 482 1.98 4.75 7.00
C ARG A 482 1.82 3.92 5.73
N GLY A 483 0.58 3.74 5.26
CA GLY A 483 0.28 3.06 4.02
C GLY A 483 0.94 3.76 2.83
N LEU A 484 0.79 5.09 2.75
CA LEU A 484 1.42 5.91 1.72
C LEU A 484 2.96 5.88 1.82
N PHE A 485 3.52 5.89 3.03
CA PHE A 485 4.97 5.76 3.25
C PHE A 485 5.48 4.39 2.76
N SER A 486 4.75 3.31 3.08
CA SER A 486 5.07 1.96 2.62
C SER A 486 4.96 1.85 1.09
N LEU A 487 3.96 2.50 0.48
CA LEU A 487 3.85 2.57 -0.98
C LEU A 487 5.05 3.29 -1.56
N TRP A 488 5.39 4.50 -1.10
CA TRP A 488 6.60 5.20 -1.57
C TRP A 488 7.88 4.38 -1.36
N LEU A 489 8.02 3.68 -0.23
CA LEU A 489 9.21 2.88 0.08
C LEU A 489 9.36 1.63 -0.83
N THR A 490 8.25 1.08 -1.33
CA THR A 490 8.23 -0.15 -2.12
C THR A 490 7.97 0.08 -3.61
N GLN A 491 7.40 1.23 -3.93
CA GLN A 491 6.95 1.64 -5.25
C GLN A 491 7.28 3.11 -5.41
N ALA A 492 8.43 3.38 -6.00
CA ALA A 492 8.59 4.63 -6.72
C ALA A 492 9.49 4.36 -7.92
N PRO A 493 9.21 4.98 -9.07
CA PRO A 493 10.09 4.92 -10.24
C PRO A 493 11.49 5.50 -9.92
N TYR A 494 12.37 5.52 -10.92
CA TYR A 494 13.73 6.09 -10.81
C TYR A 494 13.76 7.63 -10.72
N GLU A 495 12.68 8.27 -10.29
CA GLU A 495 12.54 9.74 -10.25
C GLU A 495 13.60 10.41 -9.40
N GLU A 496 13.90 9.87 -8.22
CA GLU A 496 14.92 10.42 -7.33
C GLU A 496 16.29 10.46 -8.03
N LEU A 497 16.58 9.48 -8.90
CA LEU A 497 17.77 9.47 -9.75
C LEU A 497 17.66 10.46 -10.91
N TYR A 498 16.47 10.61 -11.48
CA TYR A 498 16.21 11.60 -12.52
C TYR A 498 16.35 13.05 -11.99
N GLU A 499 15.92 13.33 -10.77
CA GLU A 499 16.03 14.64 -10.12
C GLU A 499 17.50 15.08 -9.92
N LEU A 500 18.43 14.14 -9.78
CA LEU A 500 19.88 14.44 -9.73
C LEU A 500 20.34 15.20 -11.00
N GLN A 501 19.70 14.96 -12.14
CA GLN A 501 20.00 15.64 -13.42
C GLN A 501 19.74 17.13 -13.38
N THR A 502 18.76 17.56 -12.59
CA THR A 502 18.45 18.98 -12.44
C THR A 502 19.49 19.74 -11.62
N GLN A 503 20.42 19.02 -10.98
CA GLN A 503 21.41 19.56 -10.04
C GLN A 503 22.86 19.34 -10.53
N GLY A 504 23.05 19.09 -11.83
CA GLY A 504 24.38 18.99 -12.46
C GLY A 504 24.99 17.58 -12.50
N LEU A 505 24.26 16.55 -12.05
CA LEU A 505 24.69 15.14 -12.13
C LEU A 505 23.92 14.39 -13.21
N ARG A 506 24.59 13.80 -14.19
CA ARG A 506 23.91 13.09 -15.28
C ARG A 506 23.91 11.59 -15.01
N VAL A 507 22.73 10.98 -15.12
CA VAL A 507 22.60 9.52 -15.12
C VAL A 507 22.73 9.02 -16.55
N ARG A 508 23.72 8.17 -16.80
CA ARG A 508 24.03 7.60 -18.11
C ARG A 508 23.74 6.12 -18.11
N VAL A 509 23.15 5.64 -19.20
CA VAL A 509 22.87 4.22 -19.42
C VAL A 509 23.68 3.76 -20.63
N ARG A 510 24.29 2.59 -20.53
CA ARG A 510 25.02 2.00 -21.65
C ARG A 510 24.05 1.62 -22.77
N GLY A 511 24.39 2.03 -23.99
CA GLY A 511 23.65 1.68 -25.20
C GLY A 511 24.26 0.51 -25.95
N THR A 512 23.43 -0.22 -26.70
CA THR A 512 23.89 -1.11 -27.77
C THR A 512 24.35 -0.27 -28.97
N SER A 513 24.95 -0.91 -29.98
CA SER A 513 25.27 -0.25 -31.25
C SER A 513 24.06 0.31 -32.00
N GLN A 514 22.83 -0.08 -31.59
CA GLN A 514 21.56 0.45 -32.10
C GLN A 514 20.97 1.54 -31.20
N ASN A 515 21.74 2.05 -30.23
CA ASN A 515 21.32 3.06 -29.27
C ASN A 515 20.10 2.63 -28.42
N GLN A 516 20.01 1.34 -28.09
CA GLN A 516 19.03 0.80 -27.15
C GLN A 516 19.70 0.59 -25.77
N PRO A 517 19.03 0.94 -24.66
CA PRO A 517 19.62 0.74 -23.33
C PRO A 517 19.86 -0.75 -23.07
N LEU A 518 21.04 -1.11 -22.53
CA LEU A 518 21.34 -2.47 -22.06
C LEU A 518 20.54 -2.83 -20.80
N LEU A 519 20.06 -1.80 -20.09
CA LEU A 519 19.28 -1.94 -18.87
C LEU A 519 17.88 -2.47 -19.18
N ARG A 520 17.43 -3.49 -18.44
CA ARG A 520 16.07 -4.02 -18.60
C ARG A 520 15.04 -3.04 -18.03
N SER A 521 13.83 -3.07 -18.56
CA SER A 521 12.71 -2.31 -17.99
C SER A 521 12.47 -2.72 -16.53
N GLY A 522 12.37 -1.75 -15.62
CA GLY A 522 12.19 -1.99 -14.18
C GLY A 522 13.50 -2.20 -13.40
N GLU A 523 14.65 -2.37 -14.05
CA GLU A 523 15.91 -2.68 -13.36
C GLU A 523 16.45 -1.45 -12.59
N LEU A 524 16.35 -0.25 -13.16
CA LEU A 524 16.77 0.98 -12.49
C LEU A 524 15.86 1.33 -11.31
N GLU A 525 14.55 1.14 -11.50
CA GLU A 525 13.53 1.33 -10.48
C GLU A 525 13.79 0.40 -9.30
N ALA A 526 14.10 -0.87 -9.58
CA ALA A 526 14.40 -1.84 -8.54
C ALA A 526 15.68 -1.50 -7.76
N GLU A 527 16.73 -1.01 -8.42
CA GLU A 527 17.94 -0.53 -7.72
C GLU A 527 17.65 0.73 -6.88
N ASN A 528 16.87 1.68 -7.39
CA ASN A 528 16.48 2.87 -6.62
C ASN A 528 15.66 2.49 -5.37
N ILE A 529 14.75 1.53 -5.50
CA ILE A 529 13.97 0.99 -4.38
C ILE A 529 14.88 0.33 -3.34
N GLU A 530 15.84 -0.51 -3.77
CA GLU A 530 16.79 -1.16 -2.88
C GLU A 530 17.71 -0.16 -2.15
N ALA A 531 18.16 0.88 -2.85
CA ALA A 531 18.94 1.97 -2.28
C ALA A 531 18.16 2.71 -1.18
N ARG A 532 16.93 3.13 -1.49
CA ARG A 532 16.03 3.80 -0.55
C ARG A 532 15.77 2.93 0.68
N GLN A 533 15.41 1.66 0.49
CA GLN A 533 15.16 0.71 1.58
C GLN A 533 16.39 0.51 2.46
N SER A 534 17.57 0.40 1.86
CA SER A 534 18.83 0.23 2.59
C SER A 534 19.17 1.46 3.44
N LEU A 535 18.97 2.66 2.91
CA LEU A 535 19.15 3.91 3.66
C LEU A 535 18.15 4.04 4.81
N ILE A 536 16.87 3.76 4.55
CA ILE A 536 15.80 3.83 5.55
C ILE A 536 16.04 2.82 6.69
N ALA A 537 16.49 1.60 6.36
CA ALA A 537 16.81 0.58 7.34
C ALA A 537 18.04 0.96 8.20
N LEU A 538 19.02 1.66 7.63
CA LEU A 538 20.15 2.23 8.38
C LEU A 538 19.73 3.41 9.27
N LEU A 539 18.85 4.29 8.77
CA LEU A 539 18.28 5.39 9.56
C LEU A 539 17.45 4.87 10.73
N ALA A 540 16.71 3.78 10.55
CA ALA A 540 15.97 3.11 11.63
C ALA A 540 16.90 2.64 12.77
N GLN A 541 18.19 2.41 12.50
CA GLN A 541 19.17 2.02 13.52
C GLN A 541 19.85 3.24 14.18
N THR A 542 19.40 4.47 13.91
CA THR A 542 19.95 5.70 14.54
C THR A 542 19.07 6.19 15.69
N PRO A 543 19.65 6.86 16.71
CA PRO A 543 18.88 7.36 17.84
C PRO A 543 17.96 8.53 17.44
N VAL A 544 16.71 8.45 17.88
CA VAL A 544 15.69 9.51 17.71
C VAL A 544 15.98 10.68 18.66
N GLY A 545 15.72 11.90 18.20
CA GLY A 545 15.85 13.14 18.99
C GLY A 545 17.27 13.69 19.14
N GLN A 546 18.29 13.06 18.55
CA GLN A 546 19.67 13.54 18.57
C GLN A 546 20.07 14.12 17.21
N TRP A 547 20.79 15.25 17.22
CA TRP A 547 21.38 15.83 16.03
C TRP A 547 22.61 15.04 15.60
N ILE A 548 22.62 14.62 14.33
CA ILE A 548 23.62 13.75 13.72
C ILE A 548 24.32 14.53 12.60
N HIS A 549 25.65 14.58 12.64
CA HIS A 549 26.43 15.22 11.59
C HIS A 549 26.36 14.44 10.28
N VAL A 550 25.84 15.07 9.22
CA VAL A 550 25.62 14.45 7.89
C VAL A 550 26.89 13.83 7.33
N ASN A 551 28.02 14.56 7.30
CA ASN A 551 29.27 14.07 6.70
C ASN A 551 29.88 12.90 7.49
N ALA A 552 29.69 12.84 8.81
CA ALA A 552 30.14 11.71 9.61
C ALA A 552 29.29 10.47 9.32
N PHE A 553 27.97 10.64 9.24
CA PHE A 553 27.05 9.57 8.87
C PHE A 553 27.28 9.08 7.44
N ALA A 554 27.53 9.99 6.49
CA ALA A 554 27.89 9.69 5.11
C ALA A 554 29.14 8.80 4.99
N ARG A 555 30.20 9.12 5.75
CA ARG A 555 31.41 8.28 5.81
C ARG A 555 31.12 6.90 6.39
N PHE A 556 30.17 6.80 7.32
CA PHE A 556 29.70 5.51 7.82
C PHE A 556 28.93 4.73 6.75
N LEU A 557 28.01 5.36 6.02
CA LEU A 557 27.30 4.76 4.88
C LEU A 557 28.29 4.21 3.83
N TYR A 558 29.28 5.01 3.43
CA TYR A 558 30.34 4.60 2.49
C TYR A 558 31.12 3.37 2.99
N ARG A 559 31.40 3.28 4.29
CA ARG A 559 32.10 2.11 4.86
C ARG A 559 31.25 0.86 4.85
N ILE A 560 29.95 0.99 5.10
CA ILE A 560 28.99 -0.12 5.05
C ILE A 560 28.82 -0.60 3.62
N ASP A 561 28.35 0.29 2.74
CA ASP A 561 28.04 -0.04 1.36
C ASP A 561 28.37 1.13 0.40
N PRO A 562 29.56 1.13 -0.24
CA PRO A 562 29.93 2.18 -1.19
C PRO A 562 29.11 2.12 -2.49
N LEU A 563 28.49 0.97 -2.80
CA LEU A 563 27.75 0.75 -4.04
C LEU A 563 26.25 0.60 -3.77
N PHE A 564 25.70 1.32 -2.78
CA PHE A 564 24.29 1.16 -2.41
C PHE A 564 23.33 1.60 -3.53
N LEU A 565 23.69 2.59 -4.35
CA LEU A 565 22.91 3.00 -5.53
C LEU A 565 23.01 1.99 -6.68
N GLN A 566 24.17 1.35 -6.85
CA GLN A 566 24.51 0.49 -7.99
C GLN A 566 24.69 -0.97 -7.54
N LYS A 567 23.84 -1.43 -6.61
CA LYS A 567 24.04 -2.71 -5.91
C LYS A 567 24.02 -3.92 -6.84
N ARG A 568 23.12 -3.95 -7.83
CA ARG A 568 23.02 -5.07 -8.79
C ARG A 568 24.05 -4.94 -9.90
N GLN A 569 24.59 -3.74 -10.13
CA GLN A 569 25.66 -3.52 -11.11
C GLN A 569 26.97 -4.23 -10.77
N ARG A 570 27.14 -4.69 -9.52
CA ARG A 570 28.33 -5.45 -9.05
C ARG A 570 28.56 -6.76 -9.79
N ILE A 571 27.48 -7.37 -10.28
CA ILE A 571 27.53 -8.67 -10.94
C ILE A 571 28.19 -8.55 -12.33
N TYR A 572 28.23 -7.33 -12.88
CA TYR A 572 28.80 -7.07 -14.20
C TYR A 572 30.24 -6.57 -14.07
N SER A 573 31.13 -7.05 -14.93
CA SER A 573 32.50 -6.54 -15.04
C SER A 573 32.56 -5.05 -15.40
N THR A 574 31.49 -4.54 -15.99
CA THR A 574 31.30 -3.15 -16.35
C THR A 574 29.84 -2.76 -16.12
N PRO A 575 29.54 -1.65 -15.44
CA PRO A 575 28.18 -1.32 -15.06
C PRO A 575 27.33 -0.96 -16.29
N HIS A 576 26.03 -1.28 -16.25
CA HIS A 576 25.08 -0.93 -17.29
C HIS A 576 24.63 0.52 -17.21
N TRP A 577 24.81 1.19 -16.08
CA TRP A 577 24.57 2.62 -15.90
C TRP A 577 25.51 3.20 -14.84
N TRP A 578 25.72 4.52 -14.88
CA TRP A 578 26.57 5.25 -13.94
C TRP A 578 26.11 6.70 -13.81
N ILE A 579 26.70 7.40 -12.85
CA ILE A 579 26.52 8.84 -12.65
C ILE A 579 27.81 9.55 -13.09
N GLU A 580 27.68 10.65 -13.83
CA GLU A 580 28.80 11.51 -14.21
C GLU A 580 28.51 12.96 -13.81
N GLN A 581 29.58 13.71 -13.56
CA GLN A 581 29.50 15.16 -13.41
C GLN A 581 29.70 15.82 -14.78
N GLU A 582 29.32 17.09 -14.97
CA GLU A 582 29.38 17.82 -16.26
C GLU A 582 30.69 17.71 -17.06
N ALA A 583 31.81 17.29 -16.45
CA ALA A 583 33.10 17.05 -17.06
C ALA A 583 33.31 15.67 -17.74
N GLU A 584 32.24 14.96 -18.15
CA GLU A 584 32.25 13.72 -18.96
C GLU A 584 32.95 12.48 -18.36
N HIS A 585 33.39 12.50 -17.10
CA HIS A 585 34.02 11.34 -16.46
C HIS A 585 33.02 10.62 -15.55
N PRO A 586 32.88 9.27 -15.66
CA PRO A 586 32.12 8.47 -14.72
C PRO A 586 32.64 8.64 -13.29
N LEU A 587 31.74 8.89 -12.36
CA LEU A 587 32.06 8.91 -10.92
C LEU A 587 32.18 7.47 -10.43
N HIS A 588 33.27 7.16 -9.73
CA HIS A 588 33.52 5.81 -9.23
C HIS A 588 33.12 5.69 -7.75
N PRO A 589 32.05 4.94 -7.40
CA PRO A 589 31.55 4.89 -6.02
C PRO A 589 32.53 4.25 -5.02
N THR A 590 33.53 3.52 -5.51
CA THR A 590 34.61 2.95 -4.68
C THR A 590 35.64 3.98 -4.22
N GLN A 591 35.58 5.21 -4.74
CA GLN A 591 36.42 6.32 -4.33
C GLN A 591 35.58 7.30 -3.51
N LEU A 592 35.99 7.56 -2.25
CA LEU A 592 35.22 8.42 -1.34
C LEU A 592 34.91 9.81 -1.94
N ASN A 593 35.84 10.43 -2.67
CA ASN A 593 35.61 11.77 -3.23
C ASN A 593 34.53 11.79 -4.31
N ASP A 594 34.47 10.75 -5.15
CA ASP A 594 33.44 10.61 -6.18
C ASP A 594 32.11 10.21 -5.54
N TRP A 595 32.17 9.34 -4.53
CA TRP A 595 31.02 8.93 -3.73
C TRP A 595 30.33 10.12 -3.04
N LEU A 596 31.12 11.05 -2.49
CA LEU A 596 30.59 12.28 -1.88
C LEU A 596 29.90 13.21 -2.90
N LYS A 597 30.19 13.09 -4.20
CA LYS A 597 29.56 13.91 -5.24
C LYS A 597 28.25 13.32 -5.76
N ALA A 598 28.11 11.99 -5.76
CA ALA A 598 26.92 11.30 -6.29
C ALA A 598 26.04 10.73 -5.17
N GLU A 599 26.54 9.73 -4.44
CA GLU A 599 25.79 8.98 -3.43
C GLU A 599 25.40 9.84 -2.22
N LEU A 600 26.31 10.68 -1.72
CA LEU A 600 25.97 11.63 -0.65
C LEU A 600 24.92 12.64 -1.13
N HIS A 601 25.02 13.08 -2.38
CA HIS A 601 24.09 14.05 -2.95
C HIS A 601 22.67 13.47 -3.09
N TYR A 602 22.57 12.20 -3.48
CA TYR A 602 21.30 11.46 -3.43
C TYR A 602 20.74 11.37 -2.00
N PHE A 603 21.58 11.04 -1.01
CA PHE A 603 21.15 10.96 0.39
C PHE A 603 20.70 12.31 0.94
N THR A 604 21.42 13.40 0.68
CA THR A 604 21.02 14.75 1.15
C THR A 604 19.77 15.25 0.45
N ASN A 605 19.52 14.88 -0.81
CA ASN A 605 18.24 15.14 -1.49
C ASN A 605 17.08 14.39 -0.84
N LEU A 606 17.28 13.13 -0.45
CA LEU A 606 16.26 12.40 0.32
C LEU A 606 15.97 13.07 1.66
N LEU A 607 17.02 13.53 2.37
CA LEU A 607 16.87 14.28 3.62
C LEU A 607 16.06 15.57 3.44
N ARG A 608 16.43 16.43 2.47
CA ARG A 608 15.76 17.71 2.19
C ARG A 608 14.35 17.55 1.61
N GLY A 609 14.11 16.47 0.90
CA GLY A 609 12.86 16.20 0.19
C GLY A 609 12.00 15.22 0.97
N PRO A 610 11.79 13.99 0.45
CA PRO A 610 10.83 13.04 1.01
C PRO A 610 10.94 12.85 2.53
N LEU A 611 12.14 12.65 3.09
CA LEU A 611 12.25 12.35 4.52
C LEU A 611 11.82 13.53 5.39
N HIS A 612 12.16 14.75 5.01
CA HIS A 612 11.67 15.93 5.71
C HIS A 612 10.16 16.14 5.50
N TRP A 613 9.64 15.94 4.29
CA TRP A 613 8.20 16.11 4.00
C TRP A 613 7.32 15.06 4.70
N TRP A 614 7.83 13.85 4.88
CA TRP A 614 7.19 12.80 5.71
C TRP A 614 7.21 13.13 7.21
N GLY A 615 7.91 14.19 7.62
CA GLY A 615 8.11 14.52 9.03
C GLY A 615 9.15 13.63 9.73
N ILE A 616 10.00 12.89 9.00
CA ILE A 616 10.96 11.93 9.58
C ILE A 616 12.18 12.64 10.18
N CYS A 617 12.62 13.76 9.61
CA CYS A 617 13.82 14.45 10.09
C CYS A 617 13.74 15.98 10.04
N ASP A 618 14.25 16.60 11.10
CA ASP A 618 14.63 18.01 11.14
C ASP A 618 16.00 18.20 10.50
N LEU A 619 16.26 19.40 9.97
CA LEU A 619 17.47 19.71 9.20
C LEU A 619 18.13 21.00 9.69
N ALA A 620 19.46 20.99 9.77
CA ALA A 620 20.28 22.17 10.02
C ALA A 620 21.10 22.52 8.78
N PHE A 621 21.04 23.78 8.35
CA PHE A 621 21.66 24.27 7.13
C PHE A 621 22.81 25.25 7.40
N SER A 622 23.85 25.18 6.57
CA SER A 622 24.88 26.21 6.49
C SER A 622 24.41 27.45 5.72
N HIS A 623 25.21 28.53 5.78
CA HIS A 623 24.99 29.74 4.97
C HIS A 623 24.96 29.48 3.47
N ASP A 624 25.66 28.45 3.00
CA ASP A 624 25.66 28.02 1.59
C ASP A 624 24.46 27.12 1.22
N GLY A 625 23.52 26.92 2.15
CA GLY A 625 22.37 26.05 2.00
C GLY A 625 22.68 24.56 2.08
N GLN A 626 23.89 24.16 2.54
CA GLN A 626 24.28 22.76 2.69
C GLN A 626 23.73 22.14 3.98
N VAL A 627 23.29 20.87 3.94
CA VAL A 627 22.82 20.20 5.16
C VAL A 627 24.03 19.79 6.00
N LEU A 628 24.15 20.37 7.20
CA LEU A 628 25.24 20.08 8.14
C LEU A 628 24.90 18.89 9.04
N ALA A 629 23.67 18.90 9.56
CA ALA A 629 23.15 17.90 10.48
C ALA A 629 21.66 17.64 10.27
N PHE A 630 21.21 16.47 10.73
CA PHE A 630 19.81 16.10 10.77
C PHE A 630 19.45 15.47 12.11
N ARG A 631 18.18 15.53 12.50
CA ARG A 631 17.65 14.89 13.72
C ARG A 631 16.40 14.11 13.38
N LEU A 632 16.35 12.84 13.75
CA LEU A 632 15.12 12.05 13.60
C LEU A 632 14.04 12.50 14.60
N THR A 633 12.81 12.68 14.11
CA THR A 633 11.66 13.10 14.91
C THR A 633 11.00 11.91 15.63
N PRO A 634 10.10 12.14 16.60
CA PRO A 634 9.27 11.07 17.16
C PRO A 634 8.44 10.32 16.11
N LEU A 635 7.96 11.01 15.06
CA LEU A 635 7.22 10.39 13.95
C LEU A 635 8.05 9.36 13.19
N ALA A 636 9.36 9.59 13.05
CA ALA A 636 10.28 8.62 12.46
C ALA A 636 10.20 7.27 13.17
N ARG A 637 10.08 7.25 14.51
CA ARG A 637 10.00 5.98 15.27
C ARG A 637 8.80 5.15 14.82
N TRP A 638 7.67 5.79 14.59
CA TRP A 638 6.46 5.09 14.18
C TRP A 638 6.48 4.69 12.69
N LEU A 639 6.95 5.55 11.80
CA LEU A 639 7.07 5.20 10.37
C LEU A 639 8.10 4.09 10.14
N LEU A 640 9.21 4.09 10.89
CA LEU A 640 10.32 3.16 10.72
C LEU A 640 10.17 1.84 11.50
N HIS A 641 9.62 1.87 12.72
CA HIS A 641 9.51 0.67 13.57
C HIS A 641 8.07 0.21 13.80
N GLY A 642 7.08 1.00 13.39
CA GLY A 642 5.68 0.70 13.61
C GLY A 642 5.19 0.86 15.04
N THR A 643 6.04 1.30 15.96
CA THR A 643 5.69 1.58 17.35
C THR A 643 5.15 2.99 17.46
N ILE A 644 3.90 3.17 17.92
CA ILE A 644 3.29 4.51 18.09
C ILE A 644 3.89 5.19 19.34
N PRO A 645 4.58 6.34 19.23
CA PRO A 645 4.92 7.17 20.38
C PRO A 645 3.66 7.61 21.12
N GLN A 646 3.68 7.49 22.44
CA GLN A 646 2.62 7.97 23.33
C GLN A 646 2.40 9.49 23.19
N GLU A 647 3.47 10.23 22.89
CA GLU A 647 3.48 11.68 22.63
C GLU A 647 2.60 12.09 21.43
N LEU A 648 2.54 11.28 20.36
CA LEU A 648 1.66 11.52 19.20
C LEU A 648 0.18 11.26 19.51
N ILE A 649 -0.11 10.54 20.59
CA ILE A 649 -1.48 10.29 21.07
C ILE A 649 -1.92 11.49 21.93
N ASP A 650 -1.02 12.03 22.75
CA ASP A 650 -1.31 13.12 23.69
C ASP A 650 -1.44 14.49 22.98
N GLU A 651 -0.69 14.77 21.90
CA GLU A 651 -0.86 16.00 21.09
C GLU A 651 -2.25 16.11 20.44
N ASN A 652 -2.90 14.98 20.15
CA ASN A 652 -4.29 14.96 19.66
C ASN A 652 -5.34 15.30 20.73
N THR A 653 -4.93 15.40 22.01
CA THR A 653 -5.83 15.71 23.14
C THR A 653 -5.65 17.11 23.71
N ALA A 654 -4.65 17.87 23.24
CA ALA A 654 -4.46 19.27 23.62
C ALA A 654 -5.47 20.17 22.90
N THR A 655 -6.68 20.25 23.45
CA THR A 655 -7.68 21.28 23.17
C THR A 655 -7.07 22.68 23.30
N THR A 656 -6.86 23.37 22.17
CA THR A 656 -6.73 24.82 22.13
C THR A 656 -7.57 25.36 20.96
N HIS A 657 -8.57 26.18 21.26
CA HIS A 657 -9.40 26.86 20.26
C HIS A 657 -8.66 28.04 19.62
N ALA A 658 -8.61 28.10 18.28
CA ALA A 658 -8.95 29.29 17.51
C ALA A 658 -9.29 28.91 16.04
N GLN A 659 -10.59 28.81 15.75
CA GLN A 659 -11.14 28.39 14.45
C GLN A 659 -10.65 29.27 13.29
N SER A 660 -9.92 28.71 12.33
CA SER A 660 -9.53 29.40 11.09
C SER A 660 -10.44 29.05 9.91
N LEU A 661 -11.76 29.11 10.16
CA LEU A 661 -12.77 29.09 9.11
C LEU A 661 -13.21 30.53 8.84
N LYS A 662 -13.14 30.95 7.59
CA LYS A 662 -13.53 32.31 7.17
C LYS A 662 -14.75 32.23 6.28
N ILE A 663 -15.87 32.72 6.78
CA ILE A 663 -17.07 32.95 5.98
C ILE A 663 -16.85 34.29 5.25
N VAL A 664 -16.95 34.27 3.92
CA VAL A 664 -16.74 35.49 3.10
C VAL A 664 -18.06 36.10 2.66
N ASP A 665 -19.03 35.24 2.35
CA ASP A 665 -20.38 35.63 1.93
C ASP A 665 -21.41 34.58 2.36
N THR A 666 -22.65 34.69 1.88
CA THR A 666 -23.76 33.79 2.23
C THR A 666 -23.67 32.39 1.62
N GLN A 667 -22.60 32.07 0.88
CA GLN A 667 -22.40 30.77 0.24
C GLN A 667 -20.96 30.26 0.34
N THR A 668 -19.96 31.11 0.56
CA THR A 668 -18.55 30.76 0.47
C THR A 668 -17.89 30.67 1.85
N VAL A 669 -17.30 29.50 2.12
CA VAL A 669 -16.52 29.23 3.34
C VAL A 669 -15.10 28.83 2.95
N TYR A 670 -14.11 29.49 3.53
CA TYR A 670 -12.70 29.11 3.42
C TYR A 670 -12.25 28.39 4.68
N ALA A 671 -11.50 27.30 4.50
CA ALA A 671 -10.88 26.56 5.58
C ALA A 671 -9.36 26.47 5.39
N HIS A 672 -8.61 26.80 6.43
CA HIS A 672 -7.19 26.49 6.45
C HIS A 672 -6.97 24.98 6.64
N CYS A 673 -6.08 24.40 5.83
CA CYS A 673 -5.76 22.97 5.89
C CYS A 673 -4.72 22.71 6.98
N ALA A 674 -5.19 22.47 8.21
CA ALA A 674 -4.40 22.14 9.40
C ALA A 674 -5.19 21.19 10.31
N SER A 675 -4.53 20.44 11.19
CA SER A 675 -5.19 19.44 12.07
C SER A 675 -6.36 19.95 12.87
N GLU A 676 -6.22 21.15 13.38
CA GLU A 676 -7.26 21.83 14.16
C GLU A 676 -8.60 21.94 13.40
N ASN A 677 -8.56 21.97 12.05
CA ASN A 677 -9.73 22.10 11.21
C ASN A 677 -10.16 20.80 10.52
N TRP A 678 -9.48 19.66 10.71
CA TRP A 678 -9.79 18.43 9.96
C TRP A 678 -11.23 17.95 10.16
N SER A 679 -11.72 17.96 11.41
CA SER A 679 -13.13 17.62 11.68
C SER A 679 -14.09 18.56 10.95
N SER A 680 -13.73 19.85 10.89
CA SER A 680 -14.52 20.87 10.21
C SER A 680 -14.50 20.69 8.70
N ILE A 681 -13.32 20.40 8.12
CA ILE A 681 -13.14 20.10 6.70
C ILE A 681 -13.96 18.88 6.30
N ALA A 682 -13.92 17.80 7.09
CA ALA A 682 -14.70 16.59 6.82
C ALA A 682 -16.22 16.84 6.85
N ILE A 683 -16.70 17.74 7.73
CA ILE A 683 -18.10 18.16 7.75
C ILE A 683 -18.41 19.01 6.51
N LEU A 684 -17.56 19.98 6.18
CA LEU A 684 -17.77 20.86 5.02
C LEU A 684 -17.82 20.06 3.71
N GLU A 685 -16.88 19.16 3.46
CA GLU A 685 -16.86 18.33 2.24
C GLU A 685 -18.11 17.45 2.09
N ARG A 686 -18.75 17.07 3.20
CA ARG A 686 -19.97 16.26 3.15
C ARG A 686 -21.21 17.05 2.75
N PHE A 687 -21.30 18.33 3.13
CA PHE A 687 -22.52 19.13 2.98
C PHE A 687 -22.40 20.31 2.02
N THR A 688 -21.22 20.56 1.46
CA THR A 688 -20.94 21.69 0.58
C THR A 688 -20.35 21.20 -0.74
N ALA A 689 -20.49 22.00 -1.79
CA ALA A 689 -19.78 21.77 -3.03
C ALA A 689 -18.32 22.20 -2.87
N ILE A 690 -17.41 21.31 -3.26
CA ILE A 690 -15.98 21.60 -3.30
C ILE A 690 -15.72 22.60 -4.43
N ALA A 691 -15.08 23.72 -4.12
CA ALA A 691 -14.81 24.80 -5.06
C ALA A 691 -13.31 25.14 -5.15
N GLY A 692 -12.45 24.19 -4.79
CA GLY A 692 -11.02 24.25 -5.03
C GLY A 692 -10.18 24.87 -3.93
N VAL A 693 -9.08 25.51 -4.33
CA VAL A 693 -8.07 26.07 -3.41
C VAL A 693 -7.69 27.47 -3.84
N ARG A 694 -7.63 28.39 -2.87
CA ARG A 694 -7.19 29.76 -3.10
C ARG A 694 -6.32 30.24 -1.95
N ASP A 695 -5.17 30.84 -2.26
CA ASP A 695 -4.23 31.40 -1.30
C ASP A 695 -3.87 30.39 -0.18
N GLY A 696 -3.73 29.11 -0.53
CA GLY A 696 -3.44 28.01 0.41
C GLY A 696 -4.62 27.58 1.30
N GLN A 697 -5.84 28.03 1.03
CA GLN A 697 -7.05 27.68 1.77
C GLN A 697 -8.04 26.88 0.91
N LEU A 698 -8.68 25.88 1.51
CA LEU A 698 -9.74 25.09 0.89
C LEU A 698 -11.01 25.94 0.77
N ARG A 699 -11.64 25.93 -0.41
CA ARG A 699 -12.83 26.72 -0.70
C ARG A 699 -14.05 25.83 -0.85
N TYR A 700 -15.10 26.17 -0.11
CA TYR A 700 -16.37 25.44 -0.08
C TYR A 700 -17.54 26.34 -0.42
N LEU A 701 -18.50 25.82 -1.20
CA LEU A 701 -19.72 26.49 -1.58
C LEU A 701 -20.93 25.79 -0.97
N VAL A 702 -21.62 26.49 -0.08
CA VAL A 702 -22.86 26.05 0.55
C VAL A 702 -24.00 26.25 -0.45
N THR A 703 -24.41 25.18 -1.12
CA THR A 703 -25.50 25.19 -2.10
C THR A 703 -26.67 24.32 -1.63
N PRO A 704 -27.92 24.63 -2.05
CA PRO A 704 -29.07 23.77 -1.75
C PRO A 704 -28.90 22.35 -2.30
N GLU A 705 -28.24 22.20 -3.45
CA GLU A 705 -28.02 20.93 -4.13
C GLU A 705 -27.07 20.03 -3.33
N ALA A 706 -25.91 20.54 -2.91
CA ALA A 706 -24.96 19.77 -2.11
C ALA A 706 -25.57 19.33 -0.76
N LEU A 707 -26.33 20.24 -0.13
CA LEU A 707 -27.06 19.95 1.11
C LEU A 707 -28.13 18.86 0.90
N ALA A 708 -28.95 18.99 -0.15
CA ALA A 708 -29.99 18.03 -0.51
C ALA A 708 -29.41 16.66 -0.83
N TYR A 709 -28.29 16.63 -1.56
CA TYR A 709 -27.54 15.42 -1.87
C TYR A 709 -27.08 14.73 -0.59
N ALA A 710 -26.41 15.45 0.31
CA ALA A 710 -25.93 14.89 1.58
C ALA A 710 -27.04 14.27 2.43
N ILE A 711 -28.17 14.97 2.56
CA ILE A 711 -29.32 14.51 3.35
C ILE A 711 -29.98 13.29 2.71
N SER A 712 -30.13 13.28 1.38
CA SER A 712 -30.70 12.12 0.67
C SER A 712 -29.87 10.84 0.84
N HIS A 713 -28.57 10.98 1.10
CA HIS A 713 -27.64 9.87 1.40
C HIS A 713 -27.52 9.56 2.90
N GLY A 714 -28.45 10.05 3.72
CA GLY A 714 -28.52 9.73 5.16
C GLY A 714 -27.63 10.59 6.06
N SER A 715 -27.04 11.67 5.54
CA SER A 715 -26.25 12.59 6.36
C SER A 715 -27.15 13.49 7.21
N ARG A 716 -26.78 13.63 8.48
CA ARG A 716 -27.47 14.44 9.48
C ARG A 716 -26.93 15.88 9.49
N PRO A 717 -27.73 16.93 9.25
CA PRO A 717 -27.24 18.31 9.08
C PRO A 717 -26.81 19.00 10.39
N GLU A 718 -27.12 18.41 11.55
CA GLU A 718 -26.84 18.99 12.87
C GLU A 718 -25.36 19.33 13.12
N PRO A 719 -24.36 18.50 12.72
CA PRO A 719 -22.95 18.84 12.86
C PRO A 719 -22.54 20.07 12.04
N LEU A 720 -23.13 20.26 10.84
CA LEU A 720 -22.87 21.45 10.02
C LEU A 720 -23.45 22.70 10.69
N LEU A 721 -24.69 22.64 11.18
CA LEU A 721 -25.31 23.75 11.89
C LEU A 721 -24.52 24.13 13.14
N HIS A 722 -24.08 23.15 13.93
CA HIS A 722 -23.27 23.38 15.11
C HIS A 722 -21.90 24.00 14.77
N LEU A 723 -21.25 23.52 13.70
CA LEU A 723 -19.99 24.08 13.22
C LEU A 723 -20.15 25.56 12.87
N LEU A 724 -21.13 25.88 12.03
CA LEU A 724 -21.38 27.25 11.57
C LEU A 724 -21.88 28.15 12.71
N SER A 725 -22.71 27.65 13.64
CA SER A 725 -23.17 28.43 14.80
C SER A 725 -22.02 28.84 15.70
N THR A 726 -21.05 27.94 15.91
CA THR A 726 -19.86 28.23 16.71
C THR A 726 -19.02 29.36 16.06
N ILE A 727 -18.88 29.34 14.74
CA ILE A 727 -18.17 30.41 14.01
C ILE A 727 -18.90 31.75 14.14
N VAL A 728 -20.22 31.76 13.94
CA VAL A 728 -21.04 33.00 14.02
C VAL A 728 -21.00 33.61 15.43
N GLN A 729 -20.95 32.78 16.48
CA GLN A 729 -20.78 33.26 17.86
C GLN A 729 -19.41 33.91 18.09
N ASN A 730 -18.36 33.43 17.42
CA ASN A 730 -17.00 33.94 17.54
C ASN A 730 -16.75 35.18 16.66
N THR A 731 -17.37 35.28 15.48
CA THR A 731 -17.26 36.43 14.56
C THR A 731 -18.51 37.32 14.65
N GLN A 732 -18.47 38.32 15.54
CA GLN A 732 -19.51 39.34 15.80
C GLN A 732 -20.53 39.56 14.65
N HIS A 733 -21.68 38.88 14.75
CA HIS A 733 -22.97 39.07 14.05
C HIS A 733 -23.06 39.17 12.51
N THR A 734 -21.96 39.31 11.77
CA THR A 734 -21.97 39.61 10.33
C THR A 734 -22.32 38.41 9.44
N HIS A 735 -22.37 37.20 10.00
CA HIS A 735 -22.56 35.94 9.25
C HIS A 735 -23.84 35.17 9.63
N SER A 736 -24.76 35.78 10.38
CA SER A 736 -26.03 35.15 10.78
C SER A 736 -26.95 34.84 9.59
N GLU A 737 -26.76 35.53 8.45
CA GLU A 737 -27.56 35.33 7.23
C GLU A 737 -27.36 33.94 6.61
N LEU A 738 -26.13 33.42 6.60
CA LEU A 738 -25.80 32.08 6.08
C LEU A 738 -26.52 30.99 6.88
N LEU A 739 -26.49 31.10 8.22
CA LEU A 739 -27.19 30.17 9.12
C LEU A 739 -28.70 30.21 8.90
N ALA A 740 -29.29 31.42 8.87
CA ALA A 740 -30.72 31.58 8.62
C ALA A 740 -31.13 31.06 7.23
N GLN A 741 -30.25 31.15 6.23
CA GLN A 741 -30.47 30.58 4.90
C GLN A 741 -30.43 29.06 4.92
N LEU A 742 -29.45 28.45 5.60
CA LEU A 742 -29.35 27.01 5.79
C LEU A 742 -30.56 26.43 6.53
N GLU A 743 -30.96 27.05 7.65
CA GLU A 743 -32.15 26.65 8.41
C GLU A 743 -33.42 26.74 7.57
N ARG A 744 -33.55 27.80 6.75
CA ARG A 744 -34.66 27.89 5.78
C ARG A 744 -34.62 26.76 4.78
N TRP A 745 -33.48 26.43 4.18
CA TRP A 745 -33.39 25.31 3.23
C TRP A 745 -33.75 23.98 3.87
N LEU A 746 -33.25 23.70 5.08
CA LEU A 746 -33.58 22.51 5.84
C LEU A 746 -35.07 22.42 6.17
N ALA A 747 -35.69 23.53 6.57
CA ALA A 747 -37.13 23.58 6.87
C ALA A 747 -38.03 23.34 5.64
N HIS A 748 -37.52 23.59 4.43
CA HIS A 748 -38.22 23.34 3.17
C HIS A 748 -37.88 21.99 2.55
N TYR A 749 -36.75 21.38 2.92
CA TYR A 749 -36.34 20.07 2.41
C TYR A 749 -37.36 18.99 2.76
N GLY A 750 -37.76 18.21 1.75
CA GLY A 750 -38.74 17.13 1.91
C GLY A 750 -40.20 17.55 2.08
N ARG A 751 -40.53 18.85 2.00
CA ARG A 751 -41.94 19.32 1.96
C ARG A 751 -42.69 18.86 0.71
N THR A 752 -41.97 18.80 -0.40
CA THR A 752 -42.44 18.21 -1.65
C THR A 752 -41.56 17.02 -1.95
N ARG A 753 -42.17 15.86 -2.23
CA ARG A 753 -41.47 14.65 -2.65
C ARG A 753 -41.92 14.29 -4.06
N ILE A 754 -40.96 14.09 -4.95
CA ILE A 754 -41.19 13.64 -6.32
C ILE A 754 -40.62 12.23 -6.40
N TYR A 755 -41.48 11.29 -6.77
CA TYR A 755 -41.09 9.89 -6.99
C TYR A 755 -41.00 9.66 -8.49
N THR A 756 -39.81 9.29 -8.97
CA THR A 756 -39.57 8.93 -10.38
C THR A 756 -39.23 7.44 -10.47
N GLY A 757 -39.56 6.82 -11.60
CA GLY A 757 -39.24 5.40 -11.81
C GLY A 757 -39.94 4.44 -10.85
N VAL A 758 -41.09 4.84 -10.30
CA VAL A 758 -41.94 3.98 -9.45
C VAL A 758 -43.17 3.52 -10.23
N THR A 759 -43.67 2.33 -9.90
CA THR A 759 -44.94 1.80 -10.39
C THR A 759 -46.00 1.97 -9.31
N LEU A 760 -47.16 2.50 -9.68
CA LEU A 760 -48.31 2.55 -8.79
C LEU A 760 -49.05 1.21 -8.84
N VAL A 761 -49.15 0.54 -7.69
CA VAL A 761 -49.94 -0.68 -7.54
C VAL A 761 -51.27 -0.33 -6.89
N GLU A 762 -52.34 -0.58 -7.62
CA GLU A 762 -53.72 -0.45 -7.15
C GLU A 762 -54.35 -1.83 -6.94
N THR A 763 -55.08 -1.97 -5.84
CA THR A 763 -55.83 -3.17 -5.50
C THR A 763 -57.30 -2.82 -5.32
N ALA A 764 -58.19 -3.77 -5.60
CA ALA A 764 -59.62 -3.53 -5.51
C ALA A 764 -60.07 -3.14 -4.09
N ASP A 765 -59.43 -3.71 -3.06
CA ASP A 765 -59.75 -3.48 -1.66
C ASP A 765 -58.52 -3.75 -0.75
N PRO A 766 -58.52 -3.31 0.51
CA PRO A 766 -57.36 -3.45 1.40
C PRO A 766 -57.15 -4.88 1.94
N VAL A 767 -58.07 -5.81 1.67
CA VAL A 767 -57.87 -7.23 1.95
C VAL A 767 -56.98 -7.82 0.85
N VAL A 768 -57.23 -7.48 -0.40
CA VAL A 768 -56.39 -7.87 -1.56
C VAL A 768 -54.98 -7.31 -1.42
N MET A 769 -54.81 -6.06 -0.99
CA MET A 769 -53.47 -5.50 -0.70
C MET A 769 -52.73 -6.32 0.37
N ARG A 770 -53.42 -6.71 1.47
CA ARG A 770 -52.82 -7.53 2.53
C ARG A 770 -52.51 -8.95 2.06
N GLU A 771 -53.37 -9.54 1.25
CA GLU A 771 -53.13 -10.85 0.64
C GLU A 771 -51.92 -10.78 -0.28
N LEU A 772 -51.83 -9.77 -1.15
CA LEU A 772 -50.69 -9.54 -2.03
C LEU A 772 -49.39 -9.37 -1.24
N SER A 773 -49.40 -8.53 -0.20
CA SER A 773 -48.27 -8.36 0.71
C SER A 773 -47.83 -9.65 1.40
N ALA A 774 -48.79 -10.50 1.82
CA ALA A 774 -48.49 -11.76 2.50
C ALA A 774 -48.07 -12.88 1.54
N THR A 775 -48.50 -12.81 0.28
CA THR A 775 -48.31 -13.87 -0.70
C THR A 775 -47.18 -13.59 -1.67
N THR A 776 -46.83 -12.34 -1.94
CA THR A 776 -45.78 -11.92 -2.88
C THR A 776 -44.66 -11.16 -2.18
N SER A 777 -43.60 -10.83 -2.92
CA SER A 777 -42.52 -9.95 -2.44
C SER A 777 -42.93 -8.47 -2.31
N LEU A 778 -44.19 -8.11 -2.55
CA LEU A 778 -44.70 -6.72 -2.58
C LEU A 778 -44.24 -5.88 -1.39
N ASP A 779 -44.36 -6.37 -0.15
CA ASP A 779 -43.99 -5.61 1.06
C ASP A 779 -42.52 -5.16 1.08
N THR A 780 -41.63 -5.95 0.49
CA THR A 780 -40.21 -5.61 0.40
C THR A 780 -39.89 -4.58 -0.68
N GLN A 781 -40.83 -4.36 -1.61
CA GLN A 781 -40.69 -3.51 -2.79
C GLN A 781 -41.48 -2.19 -2.68
N ILE A 782 -42.33 -2.04 -1.65
CA ILE A 782 -43.08 -0.80 -1.41
C ILE A 782 -42.12 0.34 -1.03
N VAL A 783 -42.08 1.36 -1.87
CA VAL A 783 -41.37 2.63 -1.62
C VAL A 783 -42.18 3.52 -0.68
N GLN A 784 -43.49 3.63 -0.91
CA GLN A 784 -44.41 4.36 -0.03
C GLN A 784 -45.86 3.91 -0.22
N SER A 785 -46.57 3.66 0.87
CA SER A 785 -48.03 3.47 0.85
C SER A 785 -48.75 4.82 0.82
N ILE A 786 -49.56 5.04 -0.22
CA ILE A 786 -50.38 6.27 -0.37
C ILE A 786 -51.73 6.09 0.30
N HIS A 787 -52.34 4.91 0.12
CA HIS A 787 -53.66 4.53 0.63
C HIS A 787 -53.66 3.02 0.96
N PRO A 788 -54.57 2.51 1.81
CA PRO A 788 -54.71 1.07 2.04
C PRO A 788 -54.87 0.19 0.79
N THR A 789 -55.22 0.78 -0.35
CA THR A 789 -55.36 0.11 -1.66
C THR A 789 -54.34 0.56 -2.70
N LEU A 790 -53.50 1.57 -2.41
CA LEU A 790 -52.55 2.18 -3.33
C LEU A 790 -51.16 2.28 -2.72
N SER A 791 -50.19 1.64 -3.37
CA SER A 791 -48.78 1.69 -2.95
C SER A 791 -47.87 2.01 -4.14
N LEU A 792 -46.87 2.84 -3.91
CA LEU A 792 -45.76 3.04 -4.84
C LEU A 792 -44.75 1.93 -4.63
N VAL A 793 -44.35 1.28 -5.71
CA VAL A 793 -43.42 0.16 -5.75
C VAL A 793 -42.27 0.54 -6.66
N ASP A 794 -41.05 0.11 -6.34
CA ASP A 794 -39.91 0.28 -7.25
C ASP A 794 -40.20 -0.40 -8.59
N LYS A 795 -39.75 0.16 -9.71
CA LYS A 795 -40.02 -0.41 -11.05
C LYS A 795 -39.46 -1.83 -11.20
N VAL A 796 -38.26 -2.10 -10.69
CA VAL A 796 -37.67 -3.44 -10.75
C VAL A 796 -38.45 -4.40 -9.85
N GLY A 797 -38.84 -3.93 -8.66
CA GLY A 797 -39.71 -4.68 -7.75
C GLY A 797 -41.08 -5.00 -8.35
N ALA A 798 -41.68 -4.06 -9.09
CA ALA A 798 -42.98 -4.25 -9.73
C ALA A 798 -42.94 -5.35 -10.80
N GLU A 799 -41.88 -5.41 -11.61
CA GLU A 799 -41.68 -6.49 -12.59
C GLU A 799 -41.62 -7.87 -11.92
N GLN A 800 -40.95 -7.96 -10.76
CA GLN A 800 -40.90 -9.21 -9.97
C GLN A 800 -42.27 -9.60 -9.44
N VAL A 801 -43.02 -8.66 -8.86
CA VAL A 801 -44.37 -8.90 -8.36
C VAL A 801 -45.30 -9.34 -9.51
N ILE A 802 -45.19 -8.74 -10.70
CA ILE A 802 -45.97 -9.14 -11.88
C ILE A 802 -45.69 -10.60 -12.27
N GLU A 803 -44.43 -11.02 -12.30
CA GLU A 803 -44.06 -12.40 -12.62
C GLU A 803 -44.53 -13.39 -11.53
N GLU A 804 -44.46 -13.01 -10.26
CA GLU A 804 -45.02 -13.81 -9.16
C GLU A 804 -46.53 -13.97 -9.27
N LEU A 805 -47.26 -12.92 -9.65
CA LEU A 805 -48.70 -12.97 -9.87
C LEU A 805 -49.05 -13.87 -11.05
N LYS A 806 -48.35 -13.73 -12.19
CA LYS A 806 -48.53 -14.60 -13.35
C LYS A 806 -48.33 -16.08 -13.01
N ARG A 807 -47.30 -16.41 -12.23
CA ARG A 807 -47.04 -17.79 -11.76
C ARG A 807 -48.17 -18.34 -10.90
N ARG A 808 -48.92 -17.49 -10.22
CA ARG A 808 -50.07 -17.84 -9.38
C ARG A 808 -51.40 -17.84 -10.15
N GLY A 809 -51.36 -17.63 -11.47
CA GLY A 809 -52.55 -17.55 -12.31
C GLY A 809 -53.33 -16.25 -12.16
N GLN A 810 -52.74 -15.23 -11.53
CA GLN A 810 -53.33 -13.89 -11.40
C GLN A 810 -52.66 -12.96 -12.43
N ALA A 811 -53.44 -12.43 -13.37
CA ALA A 811 -52.94 -11.49 -14.36
C ALA A 811 -53.31 -10.06 -13.93
N PRO A 812 -52.36 -9.25 -13.44
CA PRO A 812 -52.65 -7.86 -13.11
C PRO A 812 -52.93 -7.04 -14.38
N LEU A 813 -53.82 -6.07 -14.27
CA LEU A 813 -54.04 -5.08 -15.33
C LEU A 813 -52.85 -4.11 -15.35
N LEU A 814 -52.15 -4.03 -16.48
CA LEU A 814 -50.98 -3.17 -16.64
C LEU A 814 -51.33 -1.93 -17.46
N HIS A 815 -51.18 -0.76 -16.85
CA HIS A 815 -51.27 0.52 -17.53
C HIS A 815 -49.86 0.98 -17.92
N ALA A 816 -49.43 0.69 -19.15
CA ALA A 816 -48.16 1.17 -19.70
C ALA A 816 -48.39 2.40 -20.58
N GLU A 817 -47.53 3.42 -20.45
CA GLU A 817 -47.65 4.72 -21.13
C GLU A 817 -47.47 4.69 -22.66
N ASP A 818 -47.15 3.55 -23.27
CA ASP A 818 -47.02 3.45 -24.74
C ASP A 818 -48.35 3.66 -25.51
N ILE A 819 -49.47 3.88 -24.81
CA ILE A 819 -50.81 4.08 -25.41
C ILE A 819 -51.30 5.55 -25.31
N HIS A 820 -50.59 6.43 -24.61
CA HIS A 820 -50.95 7.86 -24.57
C HIS A 820 -50.02 8.66 -25.48
N GLY A 821 -50.39 8.69 -26.76
CA GLY A 821 -49.83 9.57 -27.75
C GLY A 821 -49.87 11.03 -27.30
N THR A 822 -48.78 11.72 -27.62
CA THR A 822 -48.63 13.17 -27.65
C THR A 822 -49.94 13.89 -27.99
N HIS A 823 -50.41 14.71 -27.07
CA HIS A 823 -51.29 15.84 -27.35
C HIS A 823 -50.73 17.11 -26.71
#